data_AF-A0A0W0TF91-F1
#
_entry.id   AF-A0A0W0TF91-F1
#
_cell.length_a   1.000
_cell.length_b   1.000
_cell.length_c   1.000
_cell.angle_alpha   90.00
_cell.angle_beta   90.00
_cell.angle_gamma   90.00
#
_symmetry.space_group_name_H-M   'P 1'
#
loop_
_entity.id
_entity.type
_entity.pdbx_description
1 polymer ?
#
loop_
_entity_poly.entity_id
_entity_poly.type
_entity_poly.pdbx_seq_one_letter_code
_entity_poly.pdbx_strand_id
1 'polypeptide(L)'
;MLQKDLRCSVRNYFFIFSFLLFSSSALFAQHKQHNVSTQTLTSPKATPSQPKPVKYKTEQQPSKKQPISTVKPLTMTGGAKHIVNLVVAYKTVNFAGKPRRAIAVNGQIPAPTLHFKEGDDVTINVYNHLDEGTSIHWHGLLVPWQMDGVDEVSQKPIPPGGVFHYRFKLYQRGTYWYHAHAKVQEQEGLYGTFIIDPPHPPSYHYTKDYVVVLSDWSNTPAEQVLANLKKDGDYYGPRFPLQPSLMKFLHDYRKASPEERKKLIADYKMMQQMRMSIYDLSDVAYDAYLLNGQPKSHPWTAPVKVGDTVRLRFIGAGASTIYRVKIPDAKVEMVHIQGNDVTPYPIEDFWIAPGETYDILVTIQKNKPYIIYAESIDTLGKAYGALVTNSNQAVNYQQVTPFPEPLPVTREMMANMMKSMNGGAMDRNQPHGLMSKNKSSTAMKPSMTMPSHSKTMSSQSANHSRASMTSQKKMDNLSNHSVHSLPSMKSKSSLTSMKSMDMPGMNHGTMNNNKRPNSTQSSHSMPKHSSSTQGSMGKKMAHSANYSDMSADMKMKPDMPMEHGMSMNDSMNMQMPIEPTIIGDKIEPPDSTKATTLGTKYQELKGAVKTNNPNKPVDGIIKMELFGYMDRYIWFINGLPEYKAKPILIEPGKRYRIIFTNNSMMRHPMHIHGHWFILRNGHGAYDPLLHTIEVAPGATAVADFDTEASGQWFFHCHHLLHMTAGMARVFQYTTIIEIANGTRKPENYAFQQAYINRPIVREDEVMPLDASLIKHPAGHHQGFYRANYIELGEDPFHNAQEMSFRGLYGPDYNKLQLYTEDAEIYKGAVENADIDVFYWHLISQFWAIKGGVNYFYRPGGPYWQPGIGIEGVMPYYIDTNIRTYYRDGSVKFDIQLARATQLTNNFFFLTGIRSILATHTVVKNEIGNGLNQMRYIIRPYYRLKPGLSIFTEYEHDKEYGTLKRILQSQGEPTTQDTVTLGVAVLF
;
A
#
# COMPACT_ATOMS: atom_id res chain seq x y z
N MET A 1 -21.26 32.81 46.40
CA MET A 1 -22.00 31.54 46.29
C MET A 1 -21.31 30.55 45.33
N LEU A 2 -20.98 30.97 44.09
CA LEU A 2 -20.45 30.14 42.97
C LEU A 2 -19.31 29.12 43.22
N GLN A 3 -18.65 29.10 44.37
CA GLN A 3 -17.42 28.30 44.58
C GLN A 3 -17.66 26.90 45.17
N LYS A 4 -18.89 26.56 45.57
CA LYS A 4 -19.24 25.22 46.07
C LYS A 4 -19.71 24.27 44.96
N ASP A 5 -20.53 24.75 44.04
CA ASP A 5 -21.23 23.90 43.07
C ASP A 5 -20.28 23.29 42.04
N LEU A 6 -19.25 24.04 41.62
CA LEU A 6 -18.19 23.56 40.73
C LEU A 6 -17.40 22.38 41.34
N ARG A 7 -17.26 22.32 42.67
CA ARG A 7 -16.65 21.17 43.37
C ARG A 7 -17.59 19.96 43.50
N CYS A 8 -18.90 20.15 43.36
CA CYS A 8 -19.86 19.06 43.38
C CYS A 8 -19.92 18.37 42.00
N SER A 9 -20.06 19.16 40.92
CA SER A 9 -20.10 18.64 39.54
C SER A 9 -18.85 17.82 39.18
N VAL A 10 -17.65 18.38 39.39
CA VAL A 10 -16.36 17.68 39.11
C VAL A 10 -16.22 16.36 39.87
N ARG A 11 -16.85 16.22 41.05
CA ARG A 11 -16.79 14.97 41.83
C ARG A 11 -17.73 13.88 41.31
N ASN A 12 -18.83 14.25 40.65
CA ASN A 12 -19.76 13.29 40.04
C ASN A 12 -19.20 12.71 38.73
N TYR A 13 -18.60 13.55 37.86
CA TYR A 13 -17.91 13.06 36.65
C TYR A 13 -16.83 12.03 36.97
N PHE A 14 -16.06 12.23 38.04
CA PHE A 14 -15.02 11.27 38.48
C PHE A 14 -15.59 9.91 38.91
N PHE A 15 -16.80 9.85 39.46
CA PHE A 15 -17.46 8.59 39.82
C PHE A 15 -17.96 7.82 38.59
N ILE A 16 -18.57 8.50 37.62
CA ILE A 16 -19.02 7.89 36.35
C ILE A 16 -17.80 7.33 35.58
N PHE A 17 -16.71 8.10 35.50
CA PHE A 17 -15.47 7.68 34.84
C PHE A 17 -14.80 6.47 35.53
N SER A 18 -14.98 6.33 36.86
CA SER A 18 -14.46 5.18 37.62
C SER A 18 -15.29 3.91 37.41
N PHE A 19 -16.62 4.03 37.24
CA PHE A 19 -17.51 2.87 37.08
C PHE A 19 -17.34 2.19 35.71
N LEU A 20 -17.14 2.98 34.64
CA LEU A 20 -16.89 2.49 33.28
C LEU A 20 -15.52 1.79 33.11
N LEU A 21 -14.56 2.00 34.02
CA LEU A 21 -13.23 1.38 33.96
C LEU A 21 -13.14 0.00 34.64
N PHE A 22 -14.14 -0.41 35.43
CA PHE A 22 -14.06 -1.62 36.27
C PHE A 22 -15.13 -2.70 35.99
N SER A 23 -16.09 -2.48 35.09
CA SER A 23 -17.16 -3.44 34.77
C SER A 23 -16.78 -4.57 33.79
N SER A 24 -15.49 -4.91 33.69
CA SER A 24 -14.95 -5.85 32.69
C SER A 24 -14.62 -7.26 33.21
N SER A 25 -14.90 -7.56 34.48
CA SER A 25 -14.46 -8.79 35.17
C SER A 25 -15.53 -9.49 36.03
N ALA A 26 -16.80 -9.44 35.62
CA ALA A 26 -17.91 -10.04 36.37
C ALA A 26 -19.00 -10.72 35.50
N LEU A 27 -18.63 -11.65 34.59
CA LEU A 27 -19.60 -12.34 33.74
C LEU A 27 -19.30 -13.83 33.39
N PHE A 28 -18.50 -14.53 34.20
CA PHE A 28 -18.31 -15.99 34.10
C PHE A 28 -18.15 -16.66 35.47
N ALA A 29 -19.20 -16.65 36.29
CA ALA A 29 -19.21 -17.40 37.56
C ALA A 29 -20.63 -17.71 38.08
N GLN A 30 -21.29 -18.73 37.52
CA GLN A 30 -22.08 -19.74 38.26
C GLN A 30 -22.95 -20.61 37.32
N HIS A 31 -22.61 -21.90 37.23
CA HIS A 31 -23.64 -22.94 37.25
C HIS A 31 -23.05 -24.17 37.96
N LYS A 32 -23.77 -24.72 38.95
CA LYS A 32 -23.30 -25.88 39.72
C LYS A 32 -23.69 -27.21 39.06
N GLN A 33 -22.92 -28.24 39.40
CA GLN A 33 -23.01 -29.60 38.86
C GLN A 33 -24.27 -30.33 39.35
N HIS A 34 -24.70 -31.33 38.58
CA HIS A 34 -25.20 -32.59 39.11
C HIS A 34 -24.55 -33.75 38.33
N ASN A 35 -24.38 -34.91 39.00
CA ASN A 35 -23.59 -36.05 38.49
C ASN A 35 -24.43 -37.01 37.63
N VAL A 36 -23.77 -37.89 36.84
CA VAL A 36 -23.73 -39.36 37.10
C VAL A 36 -22.82 -40.12 36.08
N SER A 37 -22.27 -41.24 36.57
CA SER A 37 -21.27 -42.21 36.07
C SER A 37 -21.10 -42.57 34.58
N THR A 38 -19.84 -42.54 34.14
CA THR A 38 -19.03 -43.58 33.42
C THR A 38 -19.68 -44.83 32.77
N GLN A 39 -19.16 -45.21 31.59
CA GLN A 39 -18.69 -46.58 31.29
C GLN A 39 -17.58 -46.59 30.20
N THR A 40 -16.96 -47.74 29.92
CA THR A 40 -15.65 -47.92 29.23
C THR A 40 -15.68 -48.89 28.03
N LEU A 41 -14.50 -49.19 27.43
CA LEU A 41 -14.21 -50.19 26.36
C LEU A 41 -14.44 -49.68 24.90
N THR A 42 -13.73 -50.08 23.82
CA THR A 42 -12.46 -50.85 23.62
C THR A 42 -11.88 -50.59 22.20
N SER A 43 -10.61 -50.93 21.95
CA SER A 43 -10.01 -51.03 20.60
C SER A 43 -10.30 -52.38 19.91
N PRO A 44 -10.15 -52.48 18.57
CA PRO A 44 -9.24 -53.50 18.00
C PRO A 44 -8.47 -53.07 16.72
N LYS A 45 -7.78 -54.02 16.05
CA LYS A 45 -6.80 -53.80 14.96
C LYS A 45 -7.19 -54.43 13.60
N ALA A 46 -6.57 -53.91 12.53
CA ALA A 46 -6.03 -54.62 11.35
C ALA A 46 -6.91 -55.03 10.13
N THR A 47 -6.20 -55.10 8.98
CA THR A 47 -6.52 -55.43 7.57
C THR A 47 -6.48 -56.96 7.28
N PRO A 48 -6.55 -57.54 6.03
CA PRO A 48 -6.54 -56.96 4.66
C PRO A 48 -7.50 -57.57 3.59
N SER A 49 -7.54 -56.99 2.36
CA SER A 49 -7.60 -57.72 1.08
C SER A 49 -7.27 -56.83 -0.14
N GLN A 50 -6.99 -57.43 -1.32
CA GLN A 50 -6.68 -56.73 -2.60
C GLN A 50 -7.79 -56.96 -3.65
N PRO A 51 -7.73 -56.27 -4.81
CA PRO A 51 -7.32 -57.00 -6.01
C PRO A 51 -6.27 -56.29 -6.90
N LYS A 52 -5.69 -57.06 -7.85
CA LYS A 52 -4.81 -56.59 -8.94
C LYS A 52 -5.48 -56.89 -10.32
N PRO A 53 -4.79 -56.83 -11.49
CA PRO A 53 -4.69 -55.60 -12.28
C PRO A 53 -5.17 -55.78 -13.74
N VAL A 54 -5.47 -54.68 -14.43
CA VAL A 54 -5.67 -54.68 -15.90
C VAL A 54 -4.46 -54.05 -16.59
N LYS A 55 -3.91 -54.75 -17.59
CA LYS A 55 -2.90 -54.21 -18.53
C LYS A 55 -3.53 -54.07 -19.90
N TYR A 56 -3.34 -52.92 -20.55
CA TYR A 56 -3.22 -52.86 -22.01
C TYR A 56 -2.04 -51.95 -22.40
N LYS A 57 -1.56 -52.10 -23.64
CA LYS A 57 -0.30 -51.54 -24.13
C LYS A 57 -0.48 -50.19 -24.83
N THR A 58 0.64 -49.44 -24.84
CA THR A 58 1.25 -48.68 -25.96
C THR A 58 0.49 -48.69 -27.32
N GLU A 59 0.51 -47.64 -28.15
CA GLU A 59 1.62 -46.68 -28.40
C GLU A 59 1.21 -45.46 -29.24
N GLN A 60 1.79 -44.28 -28.97
CA GLN A 60 2.22 -43.30 -29.99
C GLN A 60 3.18 -42.26 -29.36
N GLN A 61 4.12 -41.74 -30.14
CA GLN A 61 5.32 -41.07 -29.63
C GLN A 61 5.18 -39.54 -29.44
N PRO A 62 5.78 -38.95 -28.39
CA PRO A 62 5.94 -37.51 -28.27
C PRO A 62 7.02 -36.98 -29.23
N SER A 63 6.89 -35.72 -29.68
CA SER A 63 7.89 -35.06 -30.51
C SER A 63 9.18 -34.75 -29.73
N LYS A 64 10.31 -34.79 -30.43
CA LYS A 64 11.65 -34.65 -29.83
C LYS A 64 11.88 -33.24 -29.26
N LYS A 65 11.79 -33.08 -27.95
CA LYS A 65 12.49 -31.98 -27.25
C LYS A 65 14.01 -32.21 -27.39
N GLN A 66 14.77 -31.16 -27.70
CA GLN A 66 16.23 -31.24 -27.72
C GLN A 66 16.76 -31.47 -26.28
N PRO A 67 17.89 -32.20 -26.11
CA PRO A 67 18.48 -32.37 -24.80
C PRO A 67 18.98 -31.02 -24.26
N ILE A 68 18.58 -30.70 -23.03
CA ILE A 68 19.19 -29.59 -22.29
C ILE A 68 20.66 -29.95 -22.06
N SER A 69 21.56 -29.00 -22.33
CA SER A 69 23.01 -29.14 -22.08
C SER A 69 23.25 -29.63 -20.65
N THR A 70 24.24 -30.50 -20.45
CA THR A 70 24.54 -31.10 -19.14
C THR A 70 25.11 -30.08 -18.16
N VAL A 71 24.21 -29.31 -17.55
CA VAL A 71 24.47 -28.42 -16.42
C VAL A 71 25.07 -29.24 -15.28
N LYS A 72 26.34 -28.99 -14.97
CA LYS A 72 26.96 -29.57 -13.77
C LYS A 72 26.41 -28.85 -12.52
N PRO A 73 26.01 -29.57 -11.45
CA PRO A 73 25.66 -28.96 -10.18
C PRO A 73 26.81 -28.11 -9.61
N LEU A 74 26.46 -27.13 -8.76
CA LEU A 74 27.42 -26.38 -7.96
C LEU A 74 28.04 -27.26 -6.87
N THR A 75 29.06 -28.04 -7.23
CA THR A 75 29.99 -28.58 -6.24
C THR A 75 30.96 -27.48 -5.80
N MET A 76 30.46 -26.48 -5.08
CA MET A 76 31.25 -25.46 -4.38
C MET A 76 31.99 -26.11 -3.19
N THR A 77 33.03 -26.87 -3.52
CA THR A 77 33.92 -27.54 -2.56
C THR A 77 34.90 -26.51 -1.96
N GLY A 78 34.86 -26.34 -0.64
CA GLY A 78 35.82 -25.50 0.08
C GLY A 78 35.22 -24.47 1.04
N GLY A 79 33.89 -24.27 1.01
CA GLY A 79 33.19 -23.45 2.02
C GLY A 79 33.33 -24.03 3.43
N ALA A 80 33.36 -23.16 4.43
CA ALA A 80 33.40 -23.53 5.82
C ALA A 80 32.00 -23.93 6.32
N LYS A 81 31.94 -24.83 7.31
CA LYS A 81 30.69 -25.21 7.98
C LYS A 81 30.52 -24.38 9.25
N HIS A 82 29.50 -23.54 9.28
CA HIS A 82 29.22 -22.66 10.41
C HIS A 82 27.95 -23.11 11.14
N ILE A 83 28.02 -23.15 12.47
CA ILE A 83 26.86 -23.34 13.34
C ILE A 83 26.75 -22.12 14.24
N VAL A 84 25.60 -21.42 14.20
CA VAL A 84 25.33 -20.22 14.98
C VAL A 84 24.06 -20.41 15.80
N ASN A 85 24.06 -19.93 17.04
CA ASN A 85 22.90 -19.94 17.91
C ASN A 85 22.37 -18.50 18.08
N LEU A 86 21.09 -18.29 17.77
CA LEU A 86 20.37 -17.04 17.99
C LEU A 86 19.26 -17.31 19.02
N VAL A 87 19.35 -16.68 20.18
CA VAL A 87 18.33 -16.74 21.24
C VAL A 87 17.48 -15.49 21.15
N VAL A 88 16.25 -15.64 20.68
CA VAL A 88 15.23 -14.57 20.60
C VAL A 88 14.57 -14.45 21.97
N ALA A 89 14.73 -13.32 22.66
CA ALA A 89 14.25 -13.13 24.02
C ALA A 89 13.84 -11.69 24.30
N TYR A 90 12.99 -11.47 25.30
CA TYR A 90 12.63 -10.11 25.72
C TYR A 90 13.76 -9.40 26.47
N LYS A 91 13.92 -8.10 26.22
CA LYS A 91 14.86 -7.20 26.89
C LYS A 91 14.21 -5.84 27.16
N THR A 92 14.41 -5.28 28.35
CA THR A 92 13.98 -3.90 28.64
C THR A 92 14.97 -2.91 28.02
N VAL A 93 14.48 -1.94 27.25
CA VAL A 93 15.24 -0.85 26.65
C VAL A 93 14.65 0.51 27.01
N ASN A 94 15.39 1.59 26.76
CA ASN A 94 14.96 2.97 27.02
C ASN A 94 15.44 3.93 25.92
N PHE A 95 15.03 3.67 24.68
CA PHE A 95 15.45 4.47 23.52
C PHE A 95 14.75 5.85 23.44
N ALA A 96 13.53 5.95 23.97
CA ALA A 96 12.67 7.14 23.87
C ALA A 96 12.16 7.64 25.24
N GLY A 97 13.04 7.63 26.25
CA GLY A 97 12.77 8.20 27.58
C GLY A 97 11.82 7.40 28.48
N LYS A 98 11.30 6.26 28.02
CA LYS A 98 10.47 5.33 28.79
C LYS A 98 11.06 3.92 28.73
N PRO A 99 11.27 3.22 29.88
CA PRO A 99 11.59 1.80 29.89
C PRO A 99 10.46 0.96 29.29
N ARG A 100 10.77 0.08 28.32
CA ARG A 100 9.77 -0.72 27.60
C ARG A 100 10.35 -2.07 27.12
N ARG A 101 9.51 -3.10 27.03
CA ARG A 101 9.86 -4.47 26.60
C ARG A 101 10.11 -4.53 25.09
N ALA A 102 11.35 -4.76 24.68
CA ALA A 102 11.76 -5.05 23.30
C ALA A 102 12.00 -6.54 23.11
N ILE A 103 12.06 -7.00 21.85
CA ILE A 103 12.60 -8.29 21.45
C ILE A 103 14.07 -8.08 21.04
N ALA A 104 14.96 -8.88 21.62
CA ALA A 104 16.40 -8.83 21.36
C ALA A 104 16.91 -10.23 20.97
N VAL A 105 17.97 -10.28 20.17
CA VAL A 105 18.63 -11.54 19.82
C VAL A 105 19.99 -11.59 20.52
N ASN A 106 20.28 -12.67 21.25
CA ASN A 106 21.47 -12.80 22.10
C ASN A 106 21.68 -11.58 23.03
N GLY A 107 20.58 -10.95 23.47
CA GLY A 107 20.57 -9.77 24.32
C GLY A 107 20.91 -8.44 23.62
N GLN A 108 20.97 -8.38 22.29
CA GLN A 108 21.35 -7.20 21.51
C GLN A 108 20.23 -6.71 20.59
N ILE A 109 20.18 -5.38 20.39
CA ILE A 109 19.36 -4.66 19.40
C ILE A 109 20.25 -3.54 18.83
N PRO A 110 20.59 -3.53 17.52
CA PRO A 110 20.28 -4.57 16.53
C PRO A 110 20.81 -5.95 16.96
N ALA A 111 20.21 -6.99 16.43
CA ALA A 111 20.67 -8.36 16.59
C ALA A 111 22.09 -8.53 16.00
N PRO A 112 22.89 -9.50 16.51
CA PRO A 112 24.31 -9.63 16.15
C PRO A 112 24.54 -9.72 14.63
N THR A 113 25.57 -9.04 14.14
CA THR A 113 26.01 -9.18 12.75
C THR A 113 26.47 -10.60 12.49
N LEU A 114 25.78 -11.28 11.58
CA LEU A 114 26.22 -12.53 10.98
C LEU A 114 27.17 -12.19 9.83
N HIS A 115 28.31 -12.86 9.75
CA HIS A 115 29.36 -12.57 8.78
C HIS A 115 30.00 -13.87 8.31
N PHE A 116 29.80 -14.18 7.02
CA PHE A 116 30.23 -15.41 6.37
C PHE A 116 30.91 -15.09 5.02
N LYS A 117 31.25 -16.12 4.24
CA LYS A 117 31.80 -16.01 2.89
C LYS A 117 30.92 -16.74 1.87
N GLU A 118 31.04 -16.32 0.62
CA GLU A 118 30.43 -17.01 -0.51
C GLU A 118 30.94 -18.46 -0.59
N GLY A 119 30.01 -19.41 -0.67
CA GLY A 119 30.26 -20.85 -0.67
C GLY A 119 30.13 -21.54 0.70
N ASP A 120 30.05 -20.81 1.82
CA ASP A 120 29.91 -21.42 3.16
C ASP A 120 28.58 -22.17 3.32
N ASP A 121 28.60 -23.23 4.14
CA ASP A 121 27.43 -24.02 4.54
C ASP A 121 27.02 -23.61 5.96
N VAL A 122 25.86 -22.94 6.11
CA VAL A 122 25.42 -22.37 7.38
C VAL A 122 24.29 -23.19 8.02
N THR A 123 24.36 -23.34 9.35
CA THR A 123 23.27 -23.81 10.20
C THR A 123 23.01 -22.78 11.29
N ILE A 124 21.84 -22.15 11.28
CA ILE A 124 21.46 -21.13 12.25
C ILE A 124 20.30 -21.68 13.10
N ASN A 125 20.60 -21.93 14.37
CA ASN A 125 19.65 -22.43 15.35
C ASN A 125 18.96 -21.24 16.01
N VAL A 126 17.68 -21.03 15.73
CA VAL A 126 16.88 -19.94 16.31
C VAL A 126 16.05 -20.52 17.45
N TYR A 127 16.39 -20.15 18.67
CA TYR A 127 15.71 -20.53 19.91
C TYR A 127 14.71 -19.43 20.30
N ASN A 128 13.44 -19.80 20.47
CA ASN A 128 12.39 -18.86 20.85
C ASN A 128 12.15 -18.87 22.37
N HIS A 129 12.56 -17.80 23.07
CA HIS A 129 12.28 -17.56 24.49
C HIS A 129 11.25 -16.43 24.70
N LEU A 130 10.35 -16.19 23.73
CA LEU A 130 9.19 -15.31 23.85
C LEU A 130 7.98 -16.06 24.43
N ASP A 131 6.89 -15.32 24.71
CA ASP A 131 5.60 -15.89 25.13
C ASP A 131 4.66 -16.20 23.93
N GLU A 132 5.14 -15.98 22.70
CA GLU A 132 4.43 -16.19 21.44
C GLU A 132 5.34 -16.82 20.36
N GLY A 133 4.77 -17.17 19.19
CA GLY A 133 5.54 -17.70 18.06
C GLY A 133 6.49 -16.66 17.43
N THR A 134 7.56 -17.11 16.77
CA THR A 134 8.49 -16.24 16.03
C THR A 134 9.07 -16.97 14.81
N SER A 135 9.64 -16.24 13.85
CA SER A 135 10.32 -16.78 12.66
C SER A 135 11.24 -15.71 12.07
N ILE A 136 12.32 -16.12 11.37
CA ILE A 136 13.37 -15.21 10.88
C ILE A 136 13.45 -15.26 9.35
N HIS A 137 13.09 -14.16 8.68
CA HIS A 137 13.36 -14.00 7.26
C HIS A 137 14.80 -13.54 7.03
N TRP A 138 15.42 -14.09 5.99
CA TRP A 138 16.78 -13.81 5.56
C TRP A 138 16.76 -12.87 4.35
N HIS A 139 16.52 -11.58 4.63
CA HIS A 139 16.16 -10.58 3.63
C HIS A 139 17.09 -10.55 2.42
N GLY A 140 16.54 -10.91 1.26
CA GLY A 140 17.25 -10.95 -0.01
C GLY A 140 18.22 -12.14 -0.19
N LEU A 141 18.19 -13.16 0.66
CA LEU A 141 18.96 -14.39 0.47
C LEU A 141 18.25 -15.41 -0.43
N LEU A 142 19.00 -15.98 -1.37
CA LEU A 142 18.58 -17.13 -2.16
C LEU A 142 18.83 -18.44 -1.39
N VAL A 143 17.88 -18.77 -0.52
CA VAL A 143 17.85 -20.00 0.30
C VAL A 143 16.94 -21.08 -0.33
N PRO A 144 16.91 -22.33 0.16
CA PRO A 144 15.81 -23.26 -0.08
C PRO A 144 14.53 -22.70 0.55
N TRP A 145 13.39 -22.77 -0.15
CA TRP A 145 12.17 -22.03 0.25
C TRP A 145 11.68 -22.36 1.67
N GLN A 146 11.87 -23.58 2.15
CA GLN A 146 11.48 -24.01 3.52
C GLN A 146 12.34 -23.39 4.63
N MET A 147 13.42 -22.68 4.25
CA MET A 147 14.31 -21.94 5.14
C MET A 147 14.10 -20.43 5.04
N ASP A 148 13.14 -19.97 4.22
CA ASP A 148 12.88 -18.55 3.94
C ASP A 148 12.28 -17.79 5.12
N GLY A 149 11.63 -18.47 6.07
CA GLY A 149 11.32 -17.89 7.38
C GLY A 149 9.98 -17.17 7.53
N VAL A 150 9.01 -17.40 6.65
CA VAL A 150 7.67 -16.77 6.66
C VAL A 150 6.65 -17.69 7.31
N ASP A 151 5.99 -17.20 8.35
CA ASP A 151 4.87 -17.86 9.05
C ASP A 151 3.73 -18.23 8.08
N GLU A 152 3.28 -19.48 8.16
CA GLU A 152 2.20 -20.08 7.37
C GLU A 152 2.34 -19.93 5.82
N VAL A 153 3.55 -19.66 5.33
CA VAL A 153 3.92 -19.73 3.90
C VAL A 153 5.11 -20.66 3.69
N SER A 154 6.31 -20.33 4.18
CA SER A 154 7.49 -21.20 4.02
C SER A 154 7.68 -22.17 5.20
N GLN A 155 7.21 -21.80 6.39
CA GLN A 155 7.26 -22.66 7.57
C GLN A 155 6.09 -22.40 8.52
N LYS A 156 5.98 -23.22 9.57
CA LYS A 156 5.18 -22.90 10.75
C LYS A 156 5.98 -22.03 11.72
N PRO A 157 5.33 -21.18 12.53
CA PRO A 157 6.02 -20.38 13.55
C PRO A 157 6.82 -21.26 14.51
N ILE A 158 8.00 -20.78 14.92
CA ILE A 158 8.80 -21.42 15.98
C ILE A 158 8.04 -21.21 17.30
N PRO A 159 7.54 -22.26 17.98
CA PRO A 159 6.70 -22.09 19.17
C PRO A 159 7.49 -21.58 20.38
N PRO A 160 6.84 -21.01 21.41
CA PRO A 160 7.48 -20.67 22.69
C PRO A 160 8.27 -21.84 23.28
N GLY A 161 9.53 -21.59 23.66
CA GLY A 161 10.47 -22.62 24.13
C GLY A 161 11.02 -23.55 23.03
N GLY A 162 10.60 -23.37 21.78
CA GLY A 162 11.01 -24.16 20.62
C GLY A 162 12.31 -23.70 19.98
N VAL A 163 12.78 -24.49 19.02
CA VAL A 163 13.95 -24.18 18.18
C VAL A 163 13.67 -24.57 16.73
N PHE A 164 14.18 -23.79 15.78
CA PHE A 164 14.24 -24.15 14.36
C PHE A 164 15.68 -24.11 13.86
N HIS A 165 15.98 -24.95 12.88
CA HIS A 165 17.33 -25.15 12.35
C HIS A 165 17.38 -24.72 10.89
N TYR A 166 17.59 -23.43 10.65
CA TYR A 166 17.79 -22.91 9.30
C TYR A 166 19.09 -23.47 8.73
N ARG A 167 19.04 -24.15 7.58
CA ARG A 167 20.16 -24.87 6.98
C ARG A 167 20.21 -24.60 5.48
N PHE A 168 21.24 -23.89 5.03
CA PHE A 168 21.40 -23.53 3.63
C PHE A 168 22.86 -23.21 3.28
N LYS A 169 23.16 -23.14 1.99
CA LYS A 169 24.48 -22.78 1.45
C LYS A 169 24.44 -21.37 0.87
N LEU A 170 25.52 -20.61 1.05
CA LEU A 170 25.60 -19.21 0.62
C LEU A 170 26.08 -19.10 -0.82
N TYR A 171 25.14 -18.99 -1.76
CA TYR A 171 25.40 -18.90 -3.21
C TYR A 171 25.60 -17.46 -3.74
N GLN A 172 25.64 -16.48 -2.85
CA GLN A 172 25.66 -15.05 -3.18
C GLN A 172 26.52 -14.26 -2.19
N ARG A 173 26.84 -13.01 -2.53
CA ARG A 173 27.74 -12.12 -1.80
C ARG A 173 27.17 -10.71 -1.69
N GLY A 174 27.51 -9.98 -0.63
CA GLY A 174 27.13 -8.59 -0.41
C GLY A 174 26.61 -8.28 0.99
N THR A 175 25.98 -7.10 1.13
CA THR A 175 25.32 -6.63 2.36
C THR A 175 23.83 -6.98 2.36
N TYR A 176 23.43 -7.82 3.31
CA TYR A 176 22.06 -8.26 3.58
C TYR A 176 21.69 -8.04 5.06
N TRP A 177 20.50 -8.46 5.45
CA TRP A 177 20.01 -8.37 6.82
C TRP A 177 19.00 -9.49 7.11
N TYR A 178 18.57 -9.62 8.36
CA TYR A 178 17.57 -10.61 8.80
C TYR A 178 16.65 -9.99 9.84
N HIS A 179 15.39 -10.40 9.88
CA HIS A 179 14.36 -9.79 10.72
C HIS A 179 13.22 -10.77 11.01
N ALA A 180 12.32 -10.41 11.93
CA ALA A 180 11.13 -11.22 12.18
C ALA A 180 10.14 -11.17 11.02
N HIS A 181 9.67 -12.34 10.57
CA HIS A 181 8.47 -12.44 9.72
C HIS A 181 7.29 -13.09 10.48
N ALA A 182 7.27 -12.87 11.80
CA ALA A 182 6.16 -13.19 12.68
C ALA A 182 5.47 -11.90 13.14
N LYS A 183 4.19 -11.75 12.79
CA LYS A 183 3.34 -10.59 13.12
C LYS A 183 3.99 -9.23 12.76
N VAL A 184 4.44 -8.50 13.79
CA VAL A 184 5.02 -7.15 13.76
C VAL A 184 6.27 -7.08 14.67
N GLN A 185 6.89 -8.22 14.96
CA GLN A 185 8.03 -8.34 15.90
C GLN A 185 9.29 -7.61 15.46
N GLU A 186 9.43 -7.28 14.17
CA GLU A 186 10.51 -6.45 13.63
C GLU A 186 10.56 -5.09 14.33
N GLN A 187 9.43 -4.37 14.41
CA GLN A 187 9.34 -3.08 15.10
C GLN A 187 9.67 -3.17 16.60
N GLU A 188 9.55 -4.37 17.19
CA GLU A 188 9.87 -4.60 18.59
C GLU A 188 11.37 -4.81 18.86
N GLY A 189 12.21 -4.83 17.81
CA GLY A 189 13.68 -4.92 17.91
C GLY A 189 14.31 -6.14 17.23
N LEU A 190 13.51 -7.04 16.64
CA LEU A 190 14.01 -8.27 16.02
C LEU A 190 14.47 -8.02 14.57
N TYR A 191 15.63 -7.39 14.42
CA TYR A 191 16.35 -7.21 13.16
C TYR A 191 17.87 -7.19 13.37
N GLY A 192 18.65 -7.70 12.42
CA GLY A 192 20.12 -7.79 12.49
C GLY A 192 20.78 -7.87 11.12
N THR A 193 22.10 -7.73 11.07
CA THR A 193 22.87 -7.63 9.82
C THR A 193 23.38 -8.99 9.34
N PHE A 194 23.40 -9.23 8.02
CA PHE A 194 23.93 -10.44 7.40
C PHE A 194 24.93 -10.08 6.28
N ILE A 195 26.23 -10.27 6.52
CA ILE A 195 27.29 -9.98 5.53
C ILE A 195 27.78 -11.29 4.94
N ILE A 196 27.91 -11.32 3.61
CA ILE A 196 28.58 -12.41 2.91
C ILE A 196 29.71 -11.83 2.07
N ASP A 197 30.95 -12.09 2.46
CA ASP A 197 32.11 -11.55 1.75
C ASP A 197 32.38 -12.30 0.43
N PRO A 198 32.83 -11.57 -0.60
CA PRO A 198 33.23 -12.16 -1.88
C PRO A 198 34.50 -13.01 -1.74
N PRO A 199 34.72 -13.99 -2.64
CA PRO A 199 35.97 -14.76 -2.68
C PRO A 199 37.19 -13.92 -3.12
N HIS A 200 36.94 -12.75 -3.73
CA HIS A 200 37.96 -11.80 -4.22
C HIS A 200 37.55 -10.37 -3.82
N PRO A 201 38.49 -9.45 -3.52
CA PRO A 201 38.16 -8.07 -3.23
C PRO A 201 37.34 -7.41 -4.36
N PRO A 202 36.43 -6.47 -4.05
CA PRO A 202 35.71 -5.70 -5.06
C PRO A 202 36.66 -4.79 -5.85
N SER A 203 36.17 -4.21 -6.95
CA SER A 203 36.94 -3.32 -7.84
C SER A 203 37.34 -1.98 -7.22
N TYR A 204 36.75 -1.63 -6.07
CA TYR A 204 37.03 -0.42 -5.30
C TYR A 204 37.78 -0.72 -4.00
N HIS A 205 38.65 0.19 -3.59
CA HIS A 205 39.47 0.04 -2.39
C HIS A 205 38.91 0.79 -1.18
N TYR A 206 38.96 0.17 -0.01
CA TYR A 206 38.63 0.73 1.30
C TYR A 206 39.63 0.22 2.36
N THR A 207 39.87 1.03 3.38
CA THR A 207 40.75 0.73 4.53
C THR A 207 39.96 0.47 5.82
N LYS A 208 38.67 0.77 5.83
CA LYS A 208 37.71 0.58 6.92
C LYS A 208 36.39 0.08 6.36
N ASP A 209 35.69 -0.75 7.13
CA ASP A 209 34.35 -1.27 6.81
C ASP A 209 33.50 -1.19 8.09
N TYR A 210 32.36 -0.51 8.04
CA TYR A 210 31.44 -0.37 9.17
C TYR A 210 29.99 -0.53 8.74
N VAL A 211 29.18 -1.14 9.60
CA VAL A 211 27.73 -1.30 9.42
C VAL A 211 27.00 -0.08 9.98
N VAL A 212 25.92 0.34 9.31
CA VAL A 212 25.04 1.44 9.71
C VAL A 212 23.58 1.00 9.58
N VAL A 213 23.05 0.36 10.62
CA VAL A 213 21.62 0.00 10.71
C VAL A 213 20.82 1.24 11.13
N LEU A 214 19.88 1.67 10.30
CA LEU A 214 18.90 2.71 10.62
C LEU A 214 17.58 2.05 10.99
N SER A 215 16.99 2.43 12.14
CA SER A 215 15.76 1.82 12.66
C SER A 215 14.95 2.81 13.49
N ASP A 216 13.64 2.62 13.53
CA ASP A 216 12.69 3.43 14.30
C ASP A 216 12.23 2.73 15.59
N TRP A 217 11.54 3.46 16.47
CA TRP A 217 11.09 2.93 17.76
C TRP A 217 9.85 3.65 18.27
N SER A 218 8.87 2.88 18.78
CA SER A 218 7.78 3.43 19.59
C SER A 218 7.73 2.85 20.99
N ASN A 219 7.37 3.72 21.94
CA ASN A 219 6.99 3.33 23.30
C ASN A 219 5.64 2.59 23.34
N THR A 220 4.82 2.68 22.28
CA THR A 220 3.57 1.91 22.11
C THR A 220 3.91 0.50 21.59
N PRO A 221 3.31 -0.60 22.12
CA PRO A 221 3.45 -1.95 21.56
C PRO A 221 3.08 -2.02 20.07
N ALA A 222 3.79 -2.79 19.25
CA ALA A 222 3.57 -2.79 17.79
C ALA A 222 2.17 -3.27 17.39
N GLU A 223 1.63 -4.30 18.06
CA GLU A 223 0.23 -4.71 17.86
C GLU A 223 -0.76 -3.59 18.21
N GLN A 224 -0.44 -2.75 19.21
CA GLN A 224 -1.27 -1.62 19.60
C GLN A 224 -1.13 -0.45 18.60
N VAL A 225 0.02 -0.27 17.94
CA VAL A 225 0.18 0.68 16.83
C VAL A 225 -0.73 0.29 15.67
N LEU A 226 -0.70 -0.98 15.24
CA LEU A 226 -1.60 -1.52 14.22
C LEU A 226 -3.08 -1.41 14.64
N ALA A 227 -3.40 -1.78 15.89
CA ALA A 227 -4.77 -1.70 16.40
C ALA A 227 -5.29 -0.26 16.57
N ASN A 228 -4.41 0.74 16.72
CA ASN A 228 -4.77 2.15 16.71
C ASN A 228 -5.11 2.62 15.29
N LEU A 229 -4.25 2.31 14.31
CA LEU A 229 -4.48 2.63 12.89
C LEU A 229 -5.74 1.95 12.35
N LYS A 230 -6.01 0.70 12.76
CA LYS A 230 -7.26 -0.04 12.48
C LYS A 230 -8.53 0.53 13.12
N LYS A 231 -8.41 1.52 14.03
CA LYS A 231 -9.55 2.31 14.56
C LYS A 231 -9.70 3.65 13.83
N ASP A 232 -8.60 4.29 13.47
CA ASP A 232 -8.51 5.59 12.80
C ASP A 232 -7.15 5.68 12.08
N GLY A 233 -7.13 5.76 10.75
CA GLY A 233 -5.86 5.84 9.99
C GLY A 233 -5.03 7.06 10.36
N ASP A 234 -5.69 8.18 10.65
CA ASP A 234 -5.06 9.43 11.08
C ASP A 234 -4.70 9.43 12.59
N TYR A 235 -4.67 8.26 13.27
CA TYR A 235 -4.42 8.19 14.72
C TYR A 235 -3.09 8.84 15.12
N TYR A 236 -2.02 8.71 14.31
CA TYR A 236 -0.75 9.39 14.60
C TYR A 236 -0.60 10.76 13.89
N GLY A 237 -1.53 11.10 12.97
CA GLY A 237 -1.62 12.37 12.25
C GLY A 237 -1.30 13.61 13.11
N PRO A 238 -1.98 13.80 14.27
CA PRO A 238 -1.76 14.95 15.17
C PRO A 238 -0.32 15.15 15.71
N ARG A 239 0.59 14.18 15.56
CA ARG A 239 2.01 14.30 15.99
C ARG A 239 2.95 14.84 14.91
N PHE A 240 2.57 14.81 13.63
CA PHE A 240 3.49 15.19 12.54
C PHE A 240 3.55 16.72 12.33
N PRO A 241 4.75 17.30 12.13
CA PRO A 241 4.93 18.76 12.13
C PRO A 241 4.36 19.46 10.88
N LEU A 242 4.23 18.76 9.76
CA LEU A 242 3.86 19.36 8.46
C LEU A 242 2.34 19.38 8.18
N GLN A 243 1.52 18.77 9.05
CA GLN A 243 0.11 18.52 8.76
C GLN A 243 -0.71 19.80 8.42
N PRO A 244 -1.74 19.69 7.56
CA PRO A 244 -2.62 20.79 7.18
C PRO A 244 -3.13 21.60 8.38
N SER A 245 -2.91 22.91 8.36
CA SER A 245 -3.53 23.81 9.34
C SER A 245 -4.01 25.08 8.68
N LEU A 246 -5.13 25.63 9.14
CA LEU A 246 -5.71 26.86 8.59
C LEU A 246 -4.73 28.02 8.70
N MET A 247 -3.91 28.05 9.76
CA MET A 247 -2.84 29.03 9.93
C MET A 247 -1.75 28.88 8.86
N LYS A 248 -1.24 27.65 8.61
CA LYS A 248 -0.25 27.40 7.55
C LYS A 248 -0.83 27.65 6.16
N PHE A 249 -2.06 27.20 5.88
CA PHE A 249 -2.76 27.49 4.63
C PHE A 249 -2.91 28.99 4.39
N LEU A 250 -3.41 29.77 5.36
CA LEU A 250 -3.57 31.22 5.21
C LEU A 250 -2.22 31.95 5.08
N HIS A 251 -1.19 31.51 5.81
CA HIS A 251 0.17 32.03 5.69
C HIS A 251 0.76 31.78 4.29
N ASP A 252 0.75 30.52 3.86
CA ASP A 252 1.34 30.07 2.60
C ASP A 252 0.54 30.65 1.41
N TYR A 253 -0.80 30.63 1.45
CA TYR A 253 -1.66 31.25 0.43
C TYR A 253 -1.44 32.77 0.32
N ARG A 254 -1.30 33.50 1.43
CA ARG A 254 -1.01 34.95 1.39
C ARG A 254 0.33 35.24 0.73
N LYS A 255 1.38 34.49 1.08
CA LYS A 255 2.73 34.65 0.51
C LYS A 255 2.88 34.10 -0.92
N ALA A 256 2.03 33.15 -1.32
CA ALA A 256 2.06 32.51 -2.63
C ALA A 256 1.73 33.48 -3.78
N SER A 257 2.38 33.25 -4.93
CA SER A 257 2.04 33.86 -6.21
C SER A 257 0.70 33.32 -6.74
N PRO A 258 0.06 33.97 -7.75
CA PRO A 258 -1.21 33.49 -8.31
C PRO A 258 -1.19 32.03 -8.77
N GLU A 259 -0.11 31.57 -9.40
CA GLU A 259 0.02 30.17 -9.83
C GLU A 259 0.26 29.21 -8.65
N GLU A 260 0.98 29.65 -7.62
CA GLU A 260 1.22 28.83 -6.44
C GLU A 260 -0.04 28.72 -5.56
N ARG A 261 -0.90 29.74 -5.56
CA ARG A 261 -2.25 29.69 -4.97
C ARG A 261 -3.15 28.67 -5.66
N LYS A 262 -3.12 28.57 -6.99
CA LYS A 262 -3.84 27.51 -7.74
C LYS A 262 -3.38 26.12 -7.33
N LYS A 263 -2.06 25.89 -7.22
CA LYS A 263 -1.50 24.61 -6.76
C LYS A 263 -1.93 24.28 -5.33
N LEU A 264 -1.85 25.24 -4.39
CA LEU A 264 -2.26 25.01 -3.00
C LEU A 264 -3.75 24.66 -2.89
N ILE A 265 -4.61 25.27 -3.72
CA ILE A 265 -6.03 24.86 -3.82
C ILE A 265 -6.15 23.44 -4.42
N ALA A 266 -5.36 23.10 -5.43
CA ALA A 266 -5.35 21.77 -6.03
C ALA A 266 -4.86 20.68 -5.04
N ASP A 267 -3.82 20.97 -4.24
CA ASP A 267 -3.31 20.11 -3.17
C ASP A 267 -4.42 19.79 -2.15
N TYR A 268 -5.12 20.82 -1.66
CA TYR A 268 -6.22 20.65 -0.71
C TYR A 268 -7.47 19.99 -1.35
N LYS A 269 -7.74 20.23 -2.64
CA LYS A 269 -8.79 19.49 -3.37
C LYS A 269 -8.41 18.00 -3.47
N MET A 270 -7.16 17.69 -3.79
CA MET A 270 -6.65 16.33 -3.92
C MET A 270 -6.66 15.58 -2.58
N MET A 271 -6.36 16.25 -1.46
CA MET A 271 -6.56 15.73 -0.10
C MET A 271 -8.00 15.23 0.12
N GLN A 272 -9.00 16.03 -0.26
CA GLN A 272 -10.42 15.65 -0.19
C GLN A 272 -10.84 14.59 -1.22
N GLN A 273 -10.08 14.42 -2.31
CA GLN A 273 -10.33 13.42 -3.35
C GLN A 273 -9.61 12.08 -3.10
N MET A 274 -8.58 12.02 -2.24
CA MET A 274 -7.82 10.80 -1.96
C MET A 274 -8.00 10.27 -0.52
N ARG A 275 -8.64 11.03 0.38
CA ARG A 275 -8.79 10.69 1.82
C ARG A 275 -7.46 10.38 2.52
N MET A 276 -6.42 11.15 2.21
CA MET A 276 -5.13 11.13 2.93
C MET A 276 -4.56 12.56 2.95
N SER A 277 -3.68 12.87 3.91
CA SER A 277 -3.10 14.20 4.07
C SER A 277 -2.16 14.60 2.92
N ILE A 278 -2.03 15.90 2.63
CA ILE A 278 -1.05 16.38 1.64
C ILE A 278 0.40 16.18 2.07
N TYR A 279 0.65 15.84 3.35
CA TYR A 279 1.95 15.45 3.89
C TYR A 279 1.90 14.04 4.50
N ASP A 280 1.05 13.17 3.97
CA ASP A 280 1.02 11.76 4.35
C ASP A 280 2.26 11.04 3.81
N LEU A 281 3.29 10.99 4.65
CA LEU A 281 4.64 10.53 4.33
C LEU A 281 5.07 9.32 5.16
N SER A 282 4.32 9.00 6.22
CA SER A 282 4.58 7.94 7.20
C SER A 282 3.33 7.79 8.08
N ASP A 283 2.84 6.57 8.32
CA ASP A 283 1.62 6.37 9.14
C ASP A 283 1.87 6.59 10.64
N VAL A 284 3.11 6.33 11.09
CA VAL A 284 3.46 6.25 12.51
C VAL A 284 4.44 7.34 12.90
N ALA A 285 3.98 8.24 13.74
CA ALA A 285 4.83 9.24 14.37
C ALA A 285 5.64 8.59 15.50
N TYR A 286 6.81 8.03 15.17
CA TYR A 286 7.68 7.31 16.11
C TYR A 286 8.19 8.18 17.28
N ASP A 287 8.68 7.52 18.33
CA ASP A 287 9.15 8.16 19.57
C ASP A 287 10.69 8.30 19.61
N ALA A 288 11.43 7.44 18.90
CA ALA A 288 12.85 7.61 18.64
C ALA A 288 13.25 7.06 17.26
N TYR A 289 14.41 7.51 16.79
CA TYR A 289 15.06 7.11 15.55
C TYR A 289 16.52 6.79 15.89
N LEU A 290 17.02 5.65 15.43
CA LEU A 290 18.23 5.00 15.93
C LEU A 290 19.23 4.74 14.79
N LEU A 291 20.52 4.83 15.12
CA LEU A 291 21.63 4.38 14.27
C LEU A 291 22.45 3.38 15.08
N ASN A 292 22.57 2.13 14.60
CA ASN A 292 23.18 1.01 15.33
C ASN A 292 22.63 0.85 16.76
N GLY A 293 21.31 1.01 16.91
CA GLY A 293 20.62 0.94 18.21
C GLY A 293 20.83 2.14 19.12
N GLN A 294 21.57 3.17 18.69
CA GLN A 294 21.85 4.35 19.49
C GLN A 294 20.88 5.51 19.19
N PRO A 295 20.26 6.12 20.21
CA PRO A 295 19.42 7.30 20.04
C PRO A 295 20.26 8.57 19.89
N LYS A 296 19.66 9.64 19.36
CA LYS A 296 20.29 10.97 19.19
C LYS A 296 20.90 11.61 20.46
N SER A 297 20.61 11.08 21.65
CA SER A 297 21.22 11.51 22.92
C SER A 297 22.58 10.86 23.20
N HIS A 298 22.89 9.72 22.58
CA HIS A 298 24.16 9.01 22.69
C HIS A 298 24.65 8.54 21.30
N PRO A 299 24.90 9.45 20.33
CA PRO A 299 25.16 9.07 18.94
C PRO A 299 26.32 8.08 18.76
N TRP A 300 26.17 7.16 17.80
CA TRP A 300 27.19 6.17 17.47
C TRP A 300 28.46 6.82 16.89
N THR A 301 29.65 6.32 17.26
CA THR A 301 30.92 6.80 16.70
C THR A 301 31.84 5.66 16.31
N ALA A 302 32.64 5.87 15.25
CA ALA A 302 33.68 4.92 14.81
C ALA A 302 35.02 5.62 14.52
N PRO A 303 36.17 5.00 14.88
CA PRO A 303 37.49 5.62 14.75
C PRO A 303 38.09 5.46 13.34
N VAL A 304 38.52 6.57 12.76
CA VAL A 304 39.14 6.65 11.43
C VAL A 304 40.45 7.44 11.46
N LYS A 305 41.22 7.42 10.37
CA LYS A 305 42.44 8.20 10.16
C LYS A 305 42.32 9.07 8.92
N VAL A 306 43.06 10.20 8.90
CA VAL A 306 43.22 10.97 7.66
C VAL A 306 43.92 10.09 6.62
N GLY A 307 43.35 9.99 5.42
CA GLY A 307 43.76 9.05 4.38
C GLY A 307 42.95 7.74 4.34
N ASP A 308 42.08 7.45 5.32
CA ASP A 308 41.16 6.30 5.22
C ASP A 308 40.12 6.53 4.11
N THR A 309 39.83 5.46 3.37
CA THR A 309 38.58 5.33 2.58
C THR A 309 37.70 4.34 3.31
N VAL A 310 36.56 4.80 3.79
CA VAL A 310 35.67 4.06 4.69
C VAL A 310 34.47 3.56 3.91
N ARG A 311 34.26 2.23 3.86
CA ARG A 311 32.97 1.68 3.44
C ARG A 311 31.99 1.75 4.61
N LEU A 312 30.80 2.28 4.33
CA LEU A 312 29.66 2.28 5.24
C LEU A 312 28.52 1.48 4.62
N ARG A 313 28.13 0.37 5.27
CA ARG A 313 27.08 -0.55 4.85
C ARG A 313 25.75 -0.15 5.51
N PHE A 314 24.94 0.64 4.83
CA PHE A 314 23.63 1.11 5.30
C PHE A 314 22.55 0.04 5.13
N ILE A 315 21.69 -0.10 6.13
CA ILE A 315 20.53 -1.01 6.14
C ILE A 315 19.32 -0.23 6.66
N GLY A 316 18.23 -0.19 5.90
CA GLY A 316 16.94 0.33 6.34
C GLY A 316 16.14 -0.75 7.07
N ALA A 317 16.29 -0.81 8.39
CA ALA A 317 15.61 -1.73 9.30
C ALA A 317 14.64 -0.99 10.25
N GLY A 318 13.95 0.03 9.74
CA GLY A 318 12.82 0.66 10.40
C GLY A 318 11.51 0.08 9.87
N ALA A 319 10.50 -0.05 10.72
CA ALA A 319 9.23 -0.69 10.36
C ALA A 319 8.39 0.13 9.36
N SER A 320 8.59 1.46 9.29
CA SER A 320 8.05 2.28 8.20
C SER A 320 8.86 3.56 7.88
N THR A 321 9.88 3.93 8.65
CA THR A 321 10.63 5.18 8.40
C THR A 321 11.50 5.09 7.14
N ILE A 322 11.21 5.94 6.16
CA ILE A 322 12.11 6.26 5.05
C ILE A 322 13.06 7.39 5.49
N TYR A 323 14.37 7.13 5.41
CA TYR A 323 15.42 8.07 5.81
C TYR A 323 16.07 8.78 4.62
N ARG A 324 16.30 10.08 4.77
CA ARG A 324 17.23 10.86 3.95
C ARG A 324 18.57 10.94 4.67
N VAL A 325 19.66 10.62 3.99
CA VAL A 325 21.00 10.47 4.58
C VAL A 325 22.01 11.34 3.86
N LYS A 326 22.83 12.08 4.61
CA LYS A 326 23.98 12.86 4.10
C LYS A 326 25.17 12.82 5.05
N ILE A 327 26.36 13.04 4.51
CA ILE A 327 27.62 13.18 5.28
C ILE A 327 28.30 14.49 4.86
N PRO A 328 28.03 15.62 5.55
CA PRO A 328 28.57 16.92 5.17
C PRO A 328 30.10 16.96 5.12
N ASP A 329 30.63 17.71 4.16
CA ASP A 329 32.07 17.90 3.88
C ASP A 329 32.87 16.62 3.53
N ALA A 330 32.21 15.48 3.29
CA ALA A 330 32.84 14.30 2.74
C ALA A 330 32.78 14.27 1.20
N LYS A 331 33.75 13.62 0.57
CA LYS A 331 33.51 12.99 -0.73
C LYS A 331 32.80 11.66 -0.47
N VAL A 332 31.63 11.46 -1.09
CA VAL A 332 30.84 10.23 -0.94
C VAL A 332 30.54 9.65 -2.33
N GLU A 333 30.72 8.34 -2.48
CA GLU A 333 30.42 7.59 -3.71
C GLU A 333 29.60 6.34 -3.38
N MET A 334 28.49 6.13 -4.09
CA MET A 334 27.71 4.89 -4.05
C MET A 334 28.45 3.80 -4.82
N VAL A 335 28.67 2.62 -4.22
CA VAL A 335 29.44 1.53 -4.86
C VAL A 335 28.74 0.18 -4.89
N HIS A 336 27.76 -0.06 -4.03
CA HIS A 336 26.99 -1.31 -4.02
C HIS A 336 25.57 -1.06 -3.48
N ILE A 337 24.56 -1.69 -4.08
CA ILE A 337 23.15 -1.58 -3.69
C ILE A 337 22.57 -2.99 -3.62
N GLN A 338 21.87 -3.30 -2.53
CA GLN A 338 21.10 -4.53 -2.31
C GLN A 338 21.88 -5.77 -2.76
N GLY A 339 22.96 -6.10 -2.04
CA GLY A 339 23.84 -7.22 -2.36
C GLY A 339 24.70 -7.08 -3.64
N ASN A 340 24.56 -6.05 -4.47
CA ASN A 340 25.18 -6.02 -5.81
C ASN A 340 26.07 -4.78 -6.04
N ASP A 341 27.30 -5.00 -6.54
CA ASP A 341 28.20 -3.90 -6.94
C ASP A 341 27.65 -3.10 -8.13
N VAL A 342 27.73 -1.78 -8.03
CA VAL A 342 27.27 -0.83 -9.05
C VAL A 342 28.43 -0.02 -9.63
N THR A 343 28.25 0.56 -10.81
CA THR A 343 29.22 1.49 -11.39
C THR A 343 29.37 2.68 -10.42
N PRO A 344 30.55 2.95 -9.82
CA PRO A 344 30.66 3.97 -8.78
C PRO A 344 30.23 5.35 -9.25
N TYR A 345 29.37 6.03 -8.47
CA TYR A 345 28.90 7.38 -8.76
C TYR A 345 28.88 8.28 -7.51
N PRO A 346 29.23 9.58 -7.64
CA PRO A 346 29.24 10.50 -6.51
C PRO A 346 27.81 10.86 -6.07
N ILE A 347 27.62 11.08 -4.77
CA ILE A 347 26.34 11.46 -4.16
C ILE A 347 26.54 12.58 -3.12
N GLU A 348 25.52 13.44 -2.97
CA GLU A 348 25.47 14.48 -1.91
C GLU A 348 24.53 14.05 -0.76
N ASP A 349 23.34 13.56 -1.11
CA ASP A 349 22.41 12.84 -0.23
C ASP A 349 21.81 11.62 -0.93
N PHE A 350 21.26 10.68 -0.16
CA PHE A 350 20.50 9.53 -0.67
C PHE A 350 19.31 9.19 0.23
N TRP A 351 18.38 8.41 -0.31
CA TRP A 351 17.12 8.05 0.35
C TRP A 351 17.05 6.53 0.50
N ILE A 352 16.98 6.03 1.73
CA ILE A 352 16.91 4.59 2.04
C ILE A 352 15.57 4.28 2.72
N ALA A 353 14.80 3.38 2.11
CA ALA A 353 13.53 2.89 2.63
C ALA A 353 13.72 1.59 3.45
N PRO A 354 12.71 1.17 4.23
CA PRO A 354 12.67 -0.16 4.82
C PRO A 354 12.98 -1.27 3.79
N GLY A 355 13.78 -2.26 4.18
CA GLY A 355 14.17 -3.38 3.33
C GLY A 355 15.20 -3.06 2.23
N GLU A 356 15.77 -1.85 2.18
CA GLU A 356 16.90 -1.54 1.28
C GLU A 356 18.25 -1.61 2.01
N THR A 357 19.31 -2.03 1.31
CA THR A 357 20.70 -1.95 1.78
C THR A 357 21.57 -1.25 0.74
N TYR A 358 22.50 -0.39 1.17
CA TYR A 358 23.41 0.36 0.30
C TYR A 358 24.82 0.42 0.92
N ASP A 359 25.88 0.21 0.14
CA ASP A 359 27.26 0.43 0.58
C ASP A 359 27.82 1.68 -0.13
N ILE A 360 28.29 2.65 0.66
CA ILE A 360 28.92 3.88 0.19
C ILE A 360 30.39 3.95 0.62
N LEU A 361 31.24 4.63 -0.15
CA LEU A 361 32.60 4.99 0.23
C LEU A 361 32.67 6.45 0.69
N VAL A 362 33.44 6.69 1.76
CA VAL A 362 33.65 8.00 2.38
C VAL A 362 35.15 8.27 2.53
N THR A 363 35.67 9.31 1.88
CA THR A 363 37.12 9.65 1.97
C THR A 363 37.42 10.62 3.11
N ILE A 364 38.27 10.20 4.06
CA ILE A 364 38.64 10.99 5.25
C ILE A 364 39.82 11.91 4.92
N GLN A 365 39.52 13.11 4.42
CA GLN A 365 40.51 14.06 3.91
C GLN A 365 41.09 15.02 4.97
N LYS A 366 40.42 15.22 6.11
CA LYS A 366 40.76 16.25 7.11
C LYS A 366 40.67 15.69 8.53
N ASN A 367 41.48 16.21 9.46
CA ASN A 367 41.47 15.83 10.87
C ASN A 367 40.29 16.48 11.61
N LYS A 368 39.07 16.03 11.31
CA LYS A 368 37.81 16.52 11.89
C LYS A 368 36.77 15.39 11.95
N PRO A 369 35.69 15.51 12.75
CA PRO A 369 34.62 14.52 12.72
C PRO A 369 33.78 14.67 11.46
N TYR A 370 33.44 13.53 10.84
CA TYR A 370 32.52 13.43 9.70
C TYR A 370 31.18 12.90 10.20
N ILE A 371 30.15 13.74 10.21
CA ILE A 371 28.85 13.43 10.81
C ILE A 371 27.97 12.70 9.80
N ILE A 372 27.50 11.51 10.16
CA ILE A 372 26.42 10.80 9.47
C ILE A 372 25.11 11.38 9.98
N TYR A 373 24.32 11.96 9.08
CA TYR A 373 23.03 12.59 9.39
C TYR A 373 21.92 11.84 8.67
N ALA A 374 21.03 11.19 9.42
CA ALA A 374 19.87 10.48 8.90
C ALA A 374 18.59 11.09 9.48
N GLU A 375 17.74 11.66 8.63
CA GLU A 375 16.50 12.37 9.01
C GLU A 375 15.31 11.73 8.31
N SER A 376 14.21 11.54 9.03
CA SER A 376 13.00 10.93 8.49
C SER A 376 12.34 11.86 7.47
N ILE A 377 11.75 11.28 6.42
CA ILE A 377 11.15 12.06 5.32
C ILE A 377 10.00 12.98 5.79
N ASP A 378 9.28 12.57 6.84
CA ASP A 378 8.22 13.33 7.53
C ASP A 378 8.74 14.55 8.34
N THR A 379 10.06 14.73 8.46
CA THR A 379 10.78 15.71 9.29
C THR A 379 10.57 15.62 10.81
N LEU A 380 9.89 14.58 11.31
CA LEU A 380 9.58 14.37 12.73
C LEU A 380 10.83 14.04 13.57
N GLY A 381 11.82 13.35 13.01
CA GLY A 381 13.01 12.96 13.76
C GLY A 381 14.24 12.58 12.95
N LYS A 382 15.28 12.18 13.68
CA LYS A 382 16.61 11.94 13.13
C LYS A 382 17.51 11.14 14.05
N ALA A 383 18.37 10.35 13.43
CA ALA A 383 19.47 9.63 14.04
C ALA A 383 20.81 10.26 13.60
N TYR A 384 21.84 10.10 14.44
CA TYR A 384 23.16 10.67 14.22
C TYR A 384 24.24 9.62 14.42
N GLY A 385 25.31 9.71 13.65
CA GLY A 385 26.57 9.03 13.90
C GLY A 385 27.76 9.89 13.52
N ALA A 386 28.99 9.51 13.86
CA ALA A 386 30.18 10.19 13.38
C ALA A 386 31.39 9.28 13.18
N LEU A 387 32.15 9.53 12.12
CA LEU A 387 33.50 9.02 11.97
C LEU A 387 34.47 10.03 12.60
N VAL A 388 35.22 9.62 13.61
CA VAL A 388 36.08 10.51 14.42
C VAL A 388 37.55 10.20 14.20
N THR A 389 38.37 11.23 14.00
CA THR A 389 39.83 11.08 13.75
C THR A 389 40.66 11.04 15.03
N ASN A 390 40.03 11.28 16.19
CA ASN A 390 40.62 11.19 17.53
C ASN A 390 39.48 10.82 18.51
N SER A 391 39.72 9.91 19.47
CA SER A 391 38.71 9.47 20.44
C SER A 391 38.16 10.59 21.32
N ASN A 392 38.96 11.64 21.54
CA ASN A 392 38.62 12.76 22.43
C ASN A 392 38.08 13.97 21.64
N GLN A 393 37.70 13.77 20.37
CA GLN A 393 37.22 14.81 19.47
C GLN A 393 35.75 15.13 19.75
N ALA A 394 35.47 16.33 20.23
CA ALA A 394 34.09 16.80 20.39
C ALA A 394 33.37 16.88 19.03
N VAL A 395 32.14 16.37 18.98
CA VAL A 395 31.31 16.36 17.76
C VAL A 395 30.08 17.26 17.95
N ASN A 396 30.00 18.32 17.15
CA ASN A 396 28.85 19.23 17.13
C ASN A 396 27.79 18.73 16.14
N TYR A 397 26.91 17.84 16.59
CA TYR A 397 25.82 17.27 15.77
C TYR A 397 24.79 18.33 15.31
N GLN A 398 24.69 19.45 16.03
CA GLN A 398 23.79 20.56 15.78
C GLN A 398 24.25 21.46 14.61
N GLN A 399 25.52 21.36 14.18
CA GLN A 399 26.04 22.14 13.05
C GLN A 399 25.52 21.66 11.68
N VAL A 400 24.91 20.47 11.61
CA VAL A 400 24.39 19.93 10.35
C VAL A 400 23.03 20.56 10.05
N THR A 401 22.99 21.41 9.02
CA THR A 401 21.75 21.94 8.46
C THR A 401 20.78 20.79 8.12
N PRO A 402 19.52 20.85 8.58
CA PRO A 402 18.49 19.87 8.19
C PRO A 402 18.29 19.76 6.69
N PHE A 403 17.51 18.77 6.25
CA PHE A 403 16.99 18.81 4.88
C PHE A 403 15.92 19.91 4.74
N PRO A 404 15.70 20.46 3.54
CA PRO A 404 14.52 21.29 3.26
C PRO A 404 13.24 20.50 3.52
N GLU A 405 12.16 21.19 3.93
CA GLU A 405 10.82 20.60 4.02
C GLU A 405 10.48 19.86 2.70
N PRO A 406 9.91 18.65 2.77
CA PRO A 406 9.44 17.95 1.57
C PRO A 406 8.33 18.74 0.89
N LEU A 407 8.12 18.50 -0.41
CA LEU A 407 6.94 19.02 -1.09
C LEU A 407 5.69 18.22 -0.65
N PRO A 408 4.49 18.83 -0.66
CA PRO A 408 3.23 18.10 -0.58
C PRO A 408 3.20 16.93 -1.57
N VAL A 409 2.77 15.77 -1.09
CA VAL A 409 2.87 14.50 -1.82
C VAL A 409 1.98 14.49 -3.06
N THR A 410 0.88 15.24 -3.01
CA THR A 410 0.03 15.61 -4.15
C THR A 410 0.83 16.09 -5.36
N ARG A 411 1.88 16.89 -5.14
CA ARG A 411 2.73 17.49 -6.19
C ARG A 411 3.70 16.48 -6.76
N GLU A 412 4.27 15.62 -5.92
CA GLU A 412 5.10 14.52 -6.38
C GLU A 412 4.28 13.52 -7.21
N MET A 413 3.11 13.13 -6.72
CA MET A 413 2.20 12.20 -7.39
C MET A 413 1.81 12.70 -8.79
N MET A 414 1.36 13.96 -8.88
CA MET A 414 1.03 14.59 -10.17
C MET A 414 2.26 14.71 -11.09
N ALA A 415 3.44 15.03 -10.56
CA ALA A 415 4.67 15.09 -11.34
C ALA A 415 5.08 13.70 -11.86
N ASN A 416 4.96 12.65 -11.04
CA ASN A 416 5.31 11.28 -11.40
C ASN A 416 4.33 10.68 -12.42
N MET A 417 3.02 10.94 -12.30
CA MET A 417 2.05 10.53 -13.32
C MET A 417 2.30 11.21 -14.66
N MET A 418 2.61 12.52 -14.66
CA MET A 418 3.00 13.25 -15.87
C MET A 418 4.29 12.69 -16.51
N LYS A 419 5.29 12.27 -15.71
CA LYS A 419 6.46 11.53 -16.24
C LYS A 419 6.03 10.19 -16.83
N SER A 420 5.17 9.42 -16.16
CA SER A 420 4.75 8.08 -16.59
C SER A 420 4.01 8.10 -17.92
N MET A 421 3.15 9.09 -18.17
CA MET A 421 2.45 9.25 -19.44
C MET A 421 3.40 9.67 -20.57
N ASN A 422 4.24 10.69 -20.34
CA ASN A 422 5.19 11.16 -21.35
C ASN A 422 6.30 10.14 -21.65
N GLY A 423 6.66 9.30 -20.68
CA GLY A 423 7.63 8.21 -20.83
C GLY A 423 7.15 7.05 -21.70
N GLY A 424 5.84 6.81 -21.77
CA GLY A 424 5.24 5.75 -22.59
C GLY A 424 5.42 5.92 -24.11
N ALA A 425 5.95 7.05 -24.57
CA ALA A 425 6.11 7.40 -25.98
C ALA A 425 7.56 7.43 -26.50
N MET A 426 8.58 7.09 -25.67
CA MET A 426 9.99 7.21 -26.07
C MET A 426 10.74 5.88 -26.23
N ASP A 427 10.84 5.36 -27.45
CA ASP A 427 11.88 4.38 -27.80
C ASP A 427 13.23 5.09 -27.92
N ARG A 428 14.08 4.98 -26.89
CA ARG A 428 15.36 5.70 -26.77
C ARG A 428 16.43 5.10 -27.69
N ASN A 429 16.40 5.48 -28.96
CA ASN A 429 17.39 5.09 -29.96
C ASN A 429 18.21 6.27 -30.54
N GLN A 430 18.34 7.37 -29.79
CA GLN A 430 19.36 8.42 -29.99
C GLN A 430 19.89 8.98 -28.65
N PRO A 431 21.18 9.35 -28.56
CA PRO A 431 21.78 9.91 -27.35
C PRO A 431 21.63 11.45 -27.27
N HIS A 432 20.87 11.94 -26.29
CA HIS A 432 20.90 13.36 -25.89
C HIS A 432 21.58 13.51 -24.53
N GLY A 433 22.72 14.22 -24.50
CA GLY A 433 23.37 14.62 -23.26
C GLY A 433 22.64 15.80 -22.61
N LEU A 434 22.26 15.65 -21.33
CA LEU A 434 21.66 16.73 -20.55
C LEU A 434 22.76 17.65 -19.99
N MET A 435 22.67 18.95 -20.30
CA MET A 435 23.60 19.94 -19.77
C MET A 435 23.37 20.19 -18.28
N SER A 436 24.41 19.99 -17.46
CA SER A 436 24.45 20.53 -16.10
C SER A 436 24.46 22.07 -16.14
N LYS A 437 23.53 22.70 -15.42
CA LYS A 437 23.49 24.16 -15.25
C LYS A 437 24.38 24.61 -14.08
N ASN A 438 25.69 24.62 -14.32
CA ASN A 438 26.64 25.30 -13.44
C ASN A 438 26.25 26.77 -13.26
N LYS A 439 26.09 27.21 -12.01
CA LYS A 439 26.07 28.63 -11.62
C LYS A 439 27.38 28.98 -10.94
N SER A 440 28.38 29.40 -11.71
CA SER A 440 29.57 30.06 -11.17
C SER A 440 29.31 31.55 -10.94
N SER A 441 29.86 32.10 -9.85
CA SER A 441 29.74 33.52 -9.49
C SER A 441 30.76 34.39 -10.24
N THR A 442 30.30 35.47 -10.88
CA THR A 442 31.17 36.38 -11.65
C THR A 442 31.86 37.42 -10.76
N ALA A 443 33.18 37.58 -10.91
CA ALA A 443 33.93 38.70 -10.34
C ALA A 443 35.06 39.20 -11.26
N MET A 444 34.75 40.27 -12.00
CA MET A 444 35.68 41.22 -12.67
C MET A 444 36.59 40.74 -13.82
N LYS A 445 37.11 41.75 -14.55
CA LYS A 445 37.65 41.79 -15.93
C LYS A 445 39.14 42.27 -15.91
N PRO A 446 39.78 42.65 -17.04
CA PRO A 446 40.19 41.85 -18.22
C PRO A 446 41.65 42.14 -18.70
N SER A 447 42.19 41.38 -19.67
CA SER A 447 43.15 41.93 -20.66
C SER A 447 43.44 41.04 -21.90
N MET A 448 43.46 41.70 -23.07
CA MET A 448 44.35 41.49 -24.24
C MET A 448 44.46 40.13 -25.02
N THR A 449 43.83 40.15 -26.21
CA THR A 449 44.42 39.89 -27.55
C THR A 449 44.72 38.46 -28.08
N MET A 450 44.46 38.31 -29.39
CA MET A 450 44.58 37.18 -30.34
C MET A 450 45.81 37.38 -31.28
N PRO A 451 46.06 36.62 -32.38
CA PRO A 451 45.99 35.16 -32.65
C PRO A 451 47.23 34.61 -33.45
N SER A 452 47.29 33.29 -33.72
CA SER A 452 47.80 32.65 -34.97
C SER A 452 47.63 31.11 -34.87
N HIS A 453 47.28 30.28 -35.87
CA HIS A 453 47.53 30.13 -37.33
C HIS A 453 48.70 29.20 -37.73
N SER A 454 48.39 27.95 -38.11
CA SER A 454 49.00 27.16 -39.21
C SER A 454 48.57 25.67 -39.16
N LYS A 455 48.91 24.79 -40.12
CA LYS A 455 48.52 24.70 -41.55
C LYS A 455 49.09 23.36 -42.13
N THR A 456 48.33 22.62 -42.97
CA THR A 456 48.83 21.61 -43.96
C THR A 456 49.62 20.37 -43.42
N MET A 457 49.89 19.22 -44.09
CA MET A 457 49.53 18.44 -45.32
C MET A 457 50.19 17.02 -45.16
N SER A 458 49.95 15.90 -45.88
CA SER A 458 49.05 15.44 -46.97
C SER A 458 49.11 13.88 -47.11
N SER A 459 48.54 13.30 -48.19
CA SER A 459 48.83 11.95 -48.79
C SER A 459 48.20 10.70 -48.14
N GLN A 460 47.86 9.60 -48.83
CA GLN A 460 47.61 9.34 -50.28
C GLN A 460 46.69 8.09 -50.47
N SER A 461 46.36 7.66 -51.70
CA SER A 461 45.25 6.71 -51.99
C SER A 461 45.46 5.69 -53.13
N ALA A 462 44.82 4.51 -53.02
CA ALA A 462 44.37 3.60 -54.10
C ALA A 462 43.17 2.76 -53.57
N ASN A 463 42.06 2.44 -54.26
CA ASN A 463 41.78 1.86 -55.60
C ASN A 463 42.22 0.38 -55.74
N HIS A 464 41.43 -0.61 -56.22
CA HIS A 464 40.06 -0.72 -56.79
C HIS A 464 39.39 -2.06 -56.27
N SER A 465 38.21 -2.59 -56.64
CA SER A 465 37.39 -2.61 -57.89
C SER A 465 35.87 -2.90 -57.65
N ARG A 466 35.09 -3.29 -58.69
CA ARG A 466 33.60 -3.21 -58.75
C ARG A 466 32.86 -4.50 -59.18
N ALA A 467 31.60 -4.63 -58.72
CA ALA A 467 30.37 -4.96 -59.49
C ALA A 467 29.11 -4.52 -58.65
N SER A 468 27.94 -4.02 -59.09
CA SER A 468 27.24 -3.68 -60.36
C SER A 468 26.62 -4.84 -61.17
N MET A 469 25.34 -4.84 -61.60
CA MET A 469 24.21 -3.86 -61.59
C MET A 469 22.93 -4.48 -60.92
N THR A 470 21.62 -4.18 -61.12
CA THR A 470 20.80 -3.37 -62.09
C THR A 470 19.47 -2.89 -61.43
N SER A 471 18.41 -2.50 -62.19
CA SER A 471 17.34 -1.59 -61.73
C SER A 471 15.90 -1.85 -62.27
N GLN A 472 14.90 -1.23 -61.60
CA GLN A 472 13.64 -0.60 -62.13
C GLN A 472 12.29 -1.36 -62.35
N LYS A 473 11.29 -0.91 -61.57
CA LYS A 473 9.91 -0.41 -61.90
C LYS A 473 8.82 -1.24 -62.65
N LYS A 474 7.77 -1.61 -61.87
CA LYS A 474 6.37 -1.09 -61.85
C LYS A 474 5.32 -1.43 -62.96
N MET A 475 4.07 -1.75 -62.51
CA MET A 475 2.75 -1.77 -63.23
C MET A 475 2.53 -2.92 -64.26
N ASP A 476 1.33 -3.48 -64.51
CA ASP A 476 -0.04 -3.28 -63.94
C ASP A 476 -1.01 -4.49 -64.16
N ASN A 477 -2.07 -4.58 -63.32
CA ASN A 477 -3.44 -5.13 -63.52
C ASN A 477 -3.86 -6.61 -63.88
N LEU A 478 -4.88 -7.07 -63.11
CA LEU A 478 -6.17 -7.74 -63.46
C LEU A 478 -6.40 -9.28 -63.67
N SER A 479 -7.45 -9.74 -62.96
CA SER A 479 -8.55 -10.69 -63.30
C SER A 479 -8.46 -12.23 -63.17
N ASN A 480 -9.42 -12.78 -62.38
CA ASN A 480 -10.21 -14.04 -62.40
C ASN A 480 -9.77 -15.24 -63.29
N HIS A 481 -9.90 -16.51 -62.88
CA HIS A 481 -11.18 -17.20 -62.59
C HIS A 481 -11.08 -18.47 -61.71
N SER A 482 -12.23 -19.02 -61.30
CA SER A 482 -12.45 -20.27 -60.53
C SER A 482 -13.11 -21.38 -61.38
N VAL A 483 -13.21 -22.64 -60.88
CA VAL A 483 -14.37 -23.60 -61.00
C VAL A 483 -14.04 -25.07 -60.59
N HIS A 484 -14.90 -25.66 -59.72
CA HIS A 484 -15.29 -27.08 -59.47
C HIS A 484 -14.26 -28.27 -59.51
N SER A 485 -14.53 -29.53 -59.06
CA SER A 485 -15.77 -30.28 -58.75
C SER A 485 -15.62 -31.32 -57.62
N LEU A 486 -16.75 -31.76 -57.04
CA LEU A 486 -16.90 -32.98 -56.20
C LEU A 486 -17.22 -34.23 -57.06
N PRO A 487 -17.26 -35.45 -56.47
CA PRO A 487 -18.58 -36.02 -56.15
C PRO A 487 -18.71 -36.78 -54.81
N SER A 488 -19.96 -36.93 -54.35
CA SER A 488 -20.44 -37.77 -53.22
C SER A 488 -20.51 -39.28 -53.56
N MET A 489 -20.89 -40.28 -52.74
CA MET A 489 -22.00 -40.50 -51.76
C MET A 489 -21.80 -41.93 -51.13
N LYS A 490 -22.39 -42.52 -50.07
CA LYS A 490 -23.62 -42.50 -49.20
C LYS A 490 -23.19 -42.93 -47.76
N SER A 491 -23.86 -42.75 -46.60
CA SER A 491 -25.24 -42.50 -46.12
C SER A 491 -26.11 -43.73 -45.72
N LYS A 492 -26.92 -43.58 -44.64
CA LYS A 492 -27.72 -44.57 -43.83
C LYS A 492 -26.96 -45.21 -42.63
N SER A 493 -27.31 -45.07 -41.33
CA SER A 493 -28.56 -45.21 -40.50
C SER A 493 -28.70 -46.62 -39.85
N SER A 494 -29.28 -46.88 -38.67
CA SER A 494 -30.27 -46.14 -37.84
C SER A 494 -30.47 -46.67 -36.39
N LEU A 495 -30.87 -45.77 -35.45
CA LEU A 495 -31.90 -45.92 -34.37
C LEU A 495 -31.77 -46.90 -33.16
N THR A 496 -32.61 -46.59 -32.15
CA THR A 496 -33.02 -47.31 -30.89
C THR A 496 -32.06 -47.37 -29.68
N SER A 497 -32.51 -47.41 -28.40
CA SER A 497 -33.74 -46.88 -27.73
C SER A 497 -33.67 -47.01 -26.18
N MET A 498 -34.22 -46.03 -25.43
CA MET A 498 -34.72 -46.13 -24.02
C MET A 498 -33.69 -46.41 -22.87
N LYS A 499 -33.93 -46.09 -21.57
CA LYS A 499 -35.12 -45.55 -20.85
C LYS A 499 -34.75 -44.79 -19.55
N SER A 500 -35.42 -43.65 -19.28
CA SER A 500 -36.08 -43.15 -18.02
C SER A 500 -35.49 -43.43 -16.61
N MET A 501 -35.66 -42.61 -15.55
CA MET A 501 -36.76 -41.69 -15.12
C MET A 501 -36.20 -40.57 -14.18
N ASP A 502 -36.92 -39.51 -13.79
CA ASP A 502 -37.83 -38.57 -14.50
C ASP A 502 -38.07 -37.31 -13.61
N MET A 503 -38.78 -36.28 -14.10
CA MET A 503 -39.07 -35.01 -13.39
C MET A 503 -40.56 -34.89 -12.94
N PRO A 504 -41.08 -33.72 -12.49
CA PRO A 504 -41.43 -32.55 -13.35
C PRO A 504 -41.00 -31.18 -12.74
N GLY A 505 -41.12 -29.98 -13.34
CA GLY A 505 -41.76 -29.43 -14.56
C GLY A 505 -42.31 -28.01 -14.23
N MET A 506 -42.49 -26.98 -15.08
CA MET A 506 -42.40 -26.71 -16.54
C MET A 506 -41.75 -25.29 -16.76
N ASN A 507 -41.39 -24.73 -17.94
CA ASN A 507 -41.89 -24.69 -19.34
C ASN A 507 -43.14 -23.77 -19.53
N HIS A 508 -43.35 -22.96 -20.59
CA HIS A 508 -42.77 -22.75 -21.96
C HIS A 508 -42.73 -21.22 -22.30
N GLY A 509 -42.29 -20.66 -23.45
CA GLY A 509 -41.72 -21.13 -24.73
C GLY A 509 -41.62 -20.00 -25.80
N THR A 510 -41.05 -20.23 -27.00
CA THR A 510 -40.74 -19.19 -28.03
C THR A 510 -40.86 -19.69 -29.49
N MET A 511 -41.25 -18.84 -30.49
CA MET A 511 -41.06 -19.10 -31.95
C MET A 511 -41.03 -17.86 -32.90
N ASN A 512 -39.83 -17.56 -33.43
CA ASN A 512 -39.38 -17.36 -34.84
C ASN A 512 -40.19 -16.68 -36.01
N ASN A 513 -39.57 -15.64 -36.62
CA ASN A 513 -39.45 -15.22 -38.06
C ASN A 513 -40.51 -15.49 -39.18
N ASN A 514 -40.91 -14.46 -39.96
CA ASN A 514 -40.34 -14.14 -41.32
C ASN A 514 -40.96 -12.94 -42.13
N LYS A 515 -40.12 -12.29 -42.96
CA LYS A 515 -40.36 -11.56 -44.26
C LYS A 515 -41.27 -10.29 -44.40
N ARG A 516 -40.94 -9.51 -45.45
CA ARG A 516 -41.59 -8.31 -46.10
C ARG A 516 -42.02 -8.70 -47.56
N PRO A 517 -42.69 -7.88 -48.43
CA PRO A 517 -42.84 -6.40 -48.45
C PRO A 517 -44.20 -5.79 -48.96
N ASN A 518 -44.19 -4.47 -49.21
CA ASN A 518 -45.05 -3.62 -50.08
C ASN A 518 -46.44 -3.08 -49.62
N SER A 519 -46.49 -1.73 -49.50
CA SER A 519 -47.46 -0.72 -50.05
C SER A 519 -48.92 -1.10 -50.38
N THR A 520 -49.93 -0.23 -50.23
CA THR A 520 -49.96 1.25 -50.43
C THR A 520 -51.19 1.92 -49.78
N GLN A 521 -51.24 3.27 -49.82
CA GLN A 521 -52.39 4.18 -49.54
C GLN A 521 -52.84 4.38 -48.08
N SER A 522 -53.44 5.52 -47.69
CA SER A 522 -52.96 6.93 -47.82
C SER A 522 -53.96 7.92 -47.20
N SER A 523 -53.48 8.84 -46.35
CA SER A 523 -54.06 10.18 -46.20
C SER A 523 -53.00 11.16 -45.69
N HIS A 524 -52.99 12.38 -46.25
CA HIS A 524 -52.11 13.49 -45.88
C HIS A 524 -52.95 14.75 -45.69
N SER A 525 -52.56 15.61 -44.75
CA SER A 525 -52.60 17.06 -44.92
C SER A 525 -51.69 17.78 -43.91
N MET A 526 -51.15 18.94 -44.31
CA MET A 526 -50.49 19.95 -43.47
C MET A 526 -51.23 21.28 -43.66
N PRO A 527 -51.02 22.31 -42.81
CA PRO A 527 -49.95 23.31 -43.01
C PRO A 527 -49.22 23.68 -41.69
N LYS A 528 -48.10 24.43 -41.59
CA LYS A 528 -47.33 25.40 -42.41
C LYS A 528 -47.73 26.89 -42.42
N HIS A 529 -47.04 27.65 -41.55
CA HIS A 529 -46.44 29.01 -41.70
C HIS A 529 -47.26 30.31 -41.88
N SER A 530 -46.68 31.38 -41.28
CA SER A 530 -46.60 32.80 -41.72
C SER A 530 -47.86 33.70 -41.69
N SER A 531 -47.79 35.02 -41.45
CA SER A 531 -46.68 35.90 -40.98
C SER A 531 -47.16 37.33 -40.60
N SER A 532 -46.23 38.15 -40.05
CA SER A 532 -46.18 39.64 -40.05
C SER A 532 -46.90 40.41 -38.91
N THR A 533 -46.48 41.62 -38.47
CA THR A 533 -45.43 42.56 -39.00
C THR A 533 -44.79 43.45 -37.91
N GLN A 534 -43.59 44.01 -38.19
CA GLN A 534 -42.95 45.22 -37.59
C GLN A 534 -42.53 45.20 -36.09
N GLY A 535 -41.48 45.94 -35.66
CA GLY A 535 -40.46 46.69 -36.43
C GLY A 535 -39.55 47.63 -35.61
N SER A 536 -38.42 48.03 -36.21
CA SER A 536 -37.47 49.10 -35.78
C SER A 536 -36.48 48.85 -34.62
N MET A 537 -35.34 49.56 -34.68
CA MET A 537 -34.34 49.70 -33.60
C MET A 537 -34.68 50.86 -32.65
N GLY A 538 -34.11 50.87 -31.44
CA GLY A 538 -34.14 51.99 -30.48
C GLY A 538 -32.81 52.14 -29.72
N LYS A 539 -32.49 53.34 -29.22
CA LYS A 539 -31.20 53.70 -28.59
C LYS A 539 -31.33 54.02 -27.09
N LYS A 540 -30.24 53.75 -26.35
CA LYS A 540 -29.68 54.49 -25.18
C LYS A 540 -30.59 54.97 -24.03
N MET A 541 -30.18 54.69 -22.78
CA MET A 541 -29.48 55.59 -21.82
C MET A 541 -28.88 54.71 -20.70
N ALA A 542 -27.63 54.86 -20.22
CA ALA A 542 -27.02 55.94 -19.40
C ALA A 542 -27.64 56.01 -17.98
N HIS A 543 -26.90 56.01 -16.85
CA HIS A 543 -25.61 56.65 -16.49
C HIS A 543 -24.82 55.87 -15.40
N SER A 544 -23.67 56.31 -14.85
CA SER A 544 -22.35 56.66 -15.44
C SER A 544 -21.34 57.18 -14.37
N ALA A 545 -20.16 56.55 -14.22
CA ALA A 545 -18.91 57.08 -13.62
C ALA A 545 -17.85 55.94 -13.68
N ASN A 546 -16.77 55.88 -14.47
CA ASN A 546 -15.77 56.82 -15.01
C ASN A 546 -14.74 57.38 -14.03
N TYR A 547 -13.47 56.94 -14.20
CA TYR A 547 -12.19 57.70 -14.23
C TYR A 547 -11.07 56.63 -14.43
N SER A 548 -10.80 56.16 -15.64
CA SER A 548 -10.04 56.76 -16.77
C SER A 548 -8.51 56.56 -16.68
N ASP A 549 -8.02 55.64 -17.53
CA ASP A 549 -6.82 55.71 -18.38
C ASP A 549 -5.68 56.69 -18.03
N MET A 550 -4.46 56.15 -17.94
CA MET A 550 -3.28 56.79 -18.54
C MET A 550 -2.44 55.75 -19.27
N SER A 551 -2.13 56.03 -20.54
CA SER A 551 -1.23 55.28 -21.41
C SER A 551 0.01 56.12 -21.76
N ALA A 552 1.15 55.47 -21.99
CA ALA A 552 2.38 56.13 -22.41
C ALA A 552 3.25 55.20 -23.29
N ASP A 553 3.86 55.78 -24.32
CA ASP A 553 4.70 55.15 -25.33
C ASP A 553 5.90 54.33 -24.79
N MET A 554 6.27 53.26 -25.50
CA MET A 554 7.42 53.36 -26.45
C MET A 554 7.51 52.19 -27.44
N LYS A 555 8.11 52.47 -28.59
CA LYS A 555 8.27 51.57 -29.75
C LYS A 555 9.50 50.67 -29.59
N MET A 556 9.42 49.42 -30.05
CA MET A 556 10.59 48.63 -30.44
C MET A 556 10.40 47.96 -31.81
N LYS A 557 11.54 47.57 -32.41
CA LYS A 557 11.67 47.01 -33.76
C LYS A 557 11.63 45.46 -33.74
N PRO A 558 11.47 44.79 -34.90
CA PRO A 558 11.05 43.38 -34.96
C PRO A 558 12.20 42.37 -34.80
N ASP A 559 11.78 41.09 -34.91
CA ASP A 559 12.56 39.87 -35.12
C ASP A 559 13.37 39.30 -33.94
N MET A 560 12.74 38.33 -33.26
CA MET A 560 13.33 37.04 -32.81
C MET A 560 12.19 36.12 -32.31
N PRO A 561 11.96 34.94 -32.90
CA PRO A 561 10.86 34.05 -32.49
C PRO A 561 11.20 33.32 -31.18
N MET A 562 10.57 33.73 -30.08
CA MET A 562 10.67 33.05 -28.78
C MET A 562 9.53 32.03 -28.62
N GLU A 563 9.83 30.74 -28.75
CA GLU A 563 8.88 29.68 -28.38
C GLU A 563 8.64 29.66 -26.86
N HIS A 564 7.59 30.33 -26.42
CA HIS A 564 6.99 30.18 -25.08
C HIS A 564 5.49 30.00 -25.25
N GLY A 565 5.01 28.76 -25.12
CA GLY A 565 3.61 28.45 -25.40
C GLY A 565 3.25 26.97 -25.48
N MET A 566 3.75 26.13 -24.55
CA MET A 566 3.10 24.83 -24.30
C MET A 566 1.74 25.09 -23.65
N SER A 567 0.73 25.31 -24.49
CA SER A 567 -0.66 25.50 -24.09
C SER A 567 -1.15 24.23 -23.40
N MET A 568 -1.35 24.31 -22.09
CA MET A 568 -2.13 23.31 -21.36
C MET A 568 -3.56 23.34 -21.91
N ASN A 569 -3.90 22.41 -22.79
CA ASN A 569 -5.29 22.21 -23.19
C ASN A 569 -6.08 21.68 -21.98
N ASP A 570 -7.17 22.36 -21.62
CA ASP A 570 -8.11 21.98 -20.54
C ASP A 570 -8.90 20.68 -20.81
N SER A 571 -8.41 19.81 -21.72
CA SER A 571 -9.07 18.58 -22.16
C SER A 571 -8.33 17.28 -21.80
N MET A 572 -7.11 17.36 -21.24
CA MET A 572 -6.47 16.22 -20.57
C MET A 572 -7.05 16.08 -19.16
N ASN A 573 -8.23 15.45 -19.04
CA ASN A 573 -8.88 15.19 -17.75
C ASN A 573 -8.10 14.13 -16.96
N MET A 574 -7.05 14.56 -16.26
CA MET A 574 -6.21 13.77 -15.35
C MET A 574 -7.00 13.37 -14.10
N GLN A 575 -7.98 12.49 -14.27
CA GLN A 575 -8.84 12.03 -13.20
C GLN A 575 -8.16 10.89 -12.45
N MET A 576 -7.60 11.23 -11.29
CA MET A 576 -6.97 10.30 -10.36
C MET A 576 -7.90 9.12 -10.03
N PRO A 577 -7.43 7.87 -10.05
CA PRO A 577 -8.20 6.73 -9.57
C PRO A 577 -8.36 6.84 -8.04
N ILE A 578 -9.59 7.03 -7.59
CA ILE A 578 -9.99 7.04 -6.17
C ILE A 578 -10.43 5.64 -5.69
N GLU A 579 -10.56 4.71 -6.63
CA GLU A 579 -10.82 3.29 -6.46
C GLU A 579 -9.83 2.49 -7.33
N PRO A 580 -9.49 1.24 -6.99
CA PRO A 580 -8.55 0.43 -7.75
C PRO A 580 -9.11 0.02 -9.11
N THR A 581 -8.33 0.24 -10.15
CA THR A 581 -8.70 -0.09 -11.54
C THR A 581 -8.58 -1.58 -11.86
N ILE A 582 -7.71 -2.30 -11.14
CA ILE A 582 -7.48 -3.75 -11.26
C ILE A 582 -8.02 -4.45 -10.01
N ILE A 583 -8.90 -5.43 -10.21
CA ILE A 583 -9.38 -6.34 -9.15
C ILE A 583 -8.92 -7.78 -9.44
N GLY A 584 -8.10 -8.31 -8.54
CA GLY A 584 -7.53 -9.66 -8.61
C GLY A 584 -6.35 -9.79 -9.58
N ASP A 585 -5.43 -10.68 -9.25
CA ASP A 585 -4.15 -10.82 -9.95
C ASP A 585 -4.27 -11.69 -11.21
N LYS A 586 -3.54 -11.30 -12.26
CA LYS A 586 -3.52 -11.99 -13.55
C LYS A 586 -2.11 -11.93 -14.13
N ILE A 587 -1.73 -13.00 -14.83
CA ILE A 587 -0.58 -12.98 -15.73
C ILE A 587 -1.13 -12.76 -17.14
N GLU A 588 -0.89 -11.59 -17.70
CA GLU A 588 -1.20 -11.26 -19.09
C GLU A 588 -0.16 -11.92 -20.03
N PRO A 589 -0.53 -12.24 -21.28
CA PRO A 589 0.45 -12.68 -22.27
C PRO A 589 1.54 -11.60 -22.48
N PRO A 590 2.76 -11.99 -22.84
CA PRO A 590 3.84 -11.04 -23.06
C PRO A 590 3.54 -10.15 -24.26
N ASP A 591 3.70 -8.83 -24.08
CA ASP A 591 3.58 -7.85 -25.15
C ASP A 591 4.92 -7.59 -25.85
N SER A 592 4.90 -6.75 -26.88
CA SER A 592 6.10 -6.29 -27.59
C SER A 592 6.71 -5.01 -26.98
N THR A 593 6.21 -4.52 -25.84
CA THR A 593 6.61 -3.20 -25.33
C THR A 593 7.90 -3.28 -24.52
N LYS A 594 8.79 -2.32 -24.76
CA LYS A 594 9.98 -2.09 -23.94
C LYS A 594 9.67 -1.13 -22.80
N ALA A 595 8.68 -1.48 -21.99
CA ALA A 595 8.37 -0.74 -20.77
C ALA A 595 9.61 -0.65 -19.88
N THR A 596 9.92 0.55 -19.39
CA THR A 596 11.09 0.84 -18.54
C THR A 596 10.68 1.69 -17.34
N THR A 597 11.39 1.53 -16.23
CA THR A 597 11.32 2.42 -15.06
C THR A 597 11.92 3.76 -15.45
N LEU A 598 11.13 4.83 -15.32
CA LEU A 598 11.56 6.19 -15.66
C LEU A 598 11.27 7.15 -14.50
N GLY A 599 12.23 8.03 -14.19
CA GLY A 599 12.01 9.17 -13.29
C GLY A 599 11.85 8.86 -11.80
N THR A 600 12.22 7.64 -11.38
CA THR A 600 12.41 7.22 -9.98
C THR A 600 13.84 7.53 -9.49
N LYS A 601 14.14 7.30 -8.20
CA LYS A 601 15.49 7.50 -7.64
C LYS A 601 16.57 6.59 -8.23
N TYR A 602 16.18 5.54 -8.95
CA TYR A 602 17.09 4.53 -9.53
C TYR A 602 17.54 4.86 -10.97
N GLN A 603 17.33 6.09 -11.46
CA GLN A 603 17.55 6.44 -12.87
C GLN A 603 19.03 6.40 -13.30
N GLU A 604 19.96 6.73 -12.40
CA GLU A 604 21.43 6.67 -12.63
C GLU A 604 22.04 5.30 -12.26
N LEU A 605 21.22 4.35 -11.77
CA LEU A 605 21.70 3.13 -11.16
C LEU A 605 22.09 2.07 -12.20
N LYS A 606 23.36 1.69 -12.26
CA LYS A 606 23.86 0.71 -13.23
C LYS A 606 24.75 -0.32 -12.58
N GLY A 607 24.51 -1.62 -12.83
CA GLY A 607 25.38 -2.68 -12.33
C GLY A 607 26.84 -2.52 -12.78
N ALA A 608 27.80 -2.82 -11.90
CA ALA A 608 29.24 -2.83 -12.24
C ALA A 608 29.59 -3.94 -13.25
N VAL A 609 28.76 -4.98 -13.27
CA VAL A 609 28.91 -6.22 -14.04
C VAL A 609 27.63 -6.50 -14.82
N LYS A 610 27.67 -7.46 -15.74
CA LYS A 610 26.44 -7.97 -16.37
C LYS A 610 25.62 -8.71 -15.31
N THR A 611 24.34 -8.37 -15.20
CA THR A 611 23.40 -8.90 -14.20
C THR A 611 22.46 -9.95 -14.77
N ASN A 612 22.19 -9.89 -16.07
CA ASN A 612 21.14 -10.68 -16.71
C ASN A 612 21.38 -10.87 -18.22
N ASN A 613 20.63 -11.79 -18.83
CA ASN A 613 20.46 -11.83 -20.28
C ASN A 613 19.34 -10.86 -20.69
N PRO A 614 19.62 -9.72 -21.36
CA PRO A 614 18.59 -8.78 -21.76
C PRO A 614 17.65 -9.34 -22.84
N ASN A 615 18.10 -10.37 -23.57
CA ASN A 615 17.39 -11.00 -24.69
C ASN A 615 16.63 -12.27 -24.26
N LYS A 616 16.63 -12.65 -22.97
CA LYS A 616 15.73 -13.71 -22.48
C LYS A 616 14.29 -13.19 -22.63
N PRO A 617 13.39 -13.90 -23.35
CA PRO A 617 12.02 -13.45 -23.57
C PRO A 617 11.28 -13.33 -22.23
N VAL A 618 10.29 -12.44 -22.18
CA VAL A 618 9.29 -12.41 -21.12
C VAL A 618 8.21 -13.43 -21.47
N ASP A 619 7.83 -14.28 -20.52
CA ASP A 619 6.81 -15.32 -20.64
C ASP A 619 5.40 -14.83 -20.25
N GLY A 620 5.32 -13.72 -19.50
CA GLY A 620 4.06 -13.07 -19.12
C GLY A 620 4.27 -11.78 -18.30
N ILE A 621 3.22 -10.96 -18.22
CA ILE A 621 3.24 -9.65 -17.55
C ILE A 621 2.28 -9.68 -16.35
N ILE A 622 2.75 -9.22 -15.19
CA ILE A 622 2.00 -9.15 -13.94
C ILE A 622 1.88 -7.68 -13.55
N LYS A 623 0.68 -7.12 -13.66
CA LYS A 623 0.39 -5.74 -13.22
C LYS A 623 0.06 -5.75 -11.73
N MET A 624 0.59 -4.77 -11.01
CA MET A 624 0.47 -4.61 -9.57
C MET A 624 0.09 -3.16 -9.26
N GLU A 625 -1.21 -2.90 -9.20
CA GLU A 625 -1.73 -1.63 -8.71
C GLU A 625 -1.60 -1.58 -7.18
N LEU A 626 -0.81 -0.62 -6.67
CA LEU A 626 -0.58 -0.43 -5.23
C LEU A 626 -1.53 0.65 -4.71
N PHE A 627 -2.35 0.29 -3.71
CA PHE A 627 -3.42 1.15 -3.20
C PHE A 627 -3.79 0.82 -1.73
N GLY A 628 -4.53 1.69 -1.07
CA GLY A 628 -5.12 1.44 0.24
C GLY A 628 -6.07 2.55 0.67
N TYR A 629 -6.68 2.38 1.86
CA TYR A 629 -7.55 3.37 2.49
C TYR A 629 -7.11 3.62 3.93
N MET A 630 -6.74 4.87 4.24
CA MET A 630 -6.39 5.30 5.60
C MET A 630 -7.57 5.13 6.56
N ASP A 631 -8.79 5.53 6.14
CA ASP A 631 -10.05 5.49 6.92
C ASP A 631 -10.33 4.16 7.68
N ARG A 632 -9.76 3.03 7.23
CA ARG A 632 -9.90 1.70 7.88
C ARG A 632 -8.56 0.98 8.03
N TYR A 633 -7.46 1.65 7.69
CA TYR A 633 -6.11 1.12 7.55
C TYR A 633 -6.08 -0.28 6.90
N ILE A 634 -6.50 -0.33 5.63
CA ILE A 634 -6.47 -1.53 4.79
C ILE A 634 -5.69 -1.24 3.51
N TRP A 635 -4.68 -2.06 3.26
CA TRP A 635 -3.69 -1.88 2.20
C TRP A 635 -3.68 -3.14 1.33
N PHE A 636 -3.50 -2.98 0.02
CA PHE A 636 -3.64 -4.10 -0.90
C PHE A 636 -2.97 -3.86 -2.25
N ILE A 637 -2.78 -4.96 -2.97
CA ILE A 637 -2.38 -4.98 -4.38
C ILE A 637 -3.63 -5.38 -5.19
N ASN A 638 -3.85 -4.82 -6.39
CA ASN A 638 -4.93 -5.21 -7.30
C ASN A 638 -6.29 -5.39 -6.60
N GLY A 639 -6.66 -4.43 -5.74
CA GLY A 639 -7.94 -4.39 -5.03
C GLY A 639 -8.20 -5.47 -3.97
N LEU A 640 -7.25 -6.37 -3.68
CA LEU A 640 -7.42 -7.48 -2.73
C LEU A 640 -6.28 -7.53 -1.70
N PRO A 641 -6.58 -7.55 -0.38
CA PRO A 641 -5.57 -7.83 0.63
C PRO A 641 -5.10 -9.29 0.52
N GLU A 642 -3.88 -9.58 0.97
CA GLU A 642 -3.22 -10.89 0.86
C GLU A 642 -4.11 -12.06 1.32
N TYR A 643 -4.70 -11.96 2.52
CA TYR A 643 -5.62 -12.96 3.08
C TYR A 643 -6.96 -13.13 2.31
N LYS A 644 -7.20 -12.38 1.24
CA LYS A 644 -8.32 -12.55 0.27
C LYS A 644 -7.84 -12.92 -1.14
N ALA A 645 -6.55 -12.77 -1.43
CA ALA A 645 -5.97 -13.09 -2.72
C ALA A 645 -5.83 -14.61 -2.90
N LYS A 646 -5.34 -15.01 -4.08
CA LYS A 646 -4.88 -16.39 -4.32
C LYS A 646 -3.39 -16.34 -4.67
N PRO A 647 -2.63 -17.41 -4.42
CA PRO A 647 -1.25 -17.49 -4.88
C PRO A 647 -1.13 -17.28 -6.39
N ILE A 648 -0.16 -16.47 -6.80
CA ILE A 648 0.13 -16.22 -8.21
C ILE A 648 0.99 -17.37 -8.72
N LEU A 649 0.41 -18.20 -9.58
CA LEU A 649 1.06 -19.39 -10.10
C LEU A 649 2.13 -19.06 -11.14
N ILE A 650 3.34 -19.57 -10.94
CA ILE A 650 4.50 -19.33 -11.81
C ILE A 650 5.18 -20.64 -12.24
N GLU A 651 5.70 -20.67 -13.46
CA GLU A 651 6.45 -21.81 -14.00
C GLU A 651 7.98 -21.64 -13.79
N PRO A 652 8.75 -22.73 -13.64
CA PRO A 652 10.20 -22.67 -13.41
C PRO A 652 11.01 -22.29 -14.66
N GLY A 653 12.05 -21.48 -14.49
CA GLY A 653 13.02 -21.09 -15.53
C GLY A 653 12.56 -19.97 -16.47
N LYS A 654 11.30 -19.55 -16.33
CA LYS A 654 10.67 -18.44 -17.06
C LYS A 654 11.22 -17.07 -16.66
N ARG A 655 10.76 -16.04 -17.35
CA ARG A 655 10.87 -14.63 -16.95
C ARG A 655 9.49 -14.00 -16.92
N TYR A 656 9.11 -13.40 -15.80
CA TYR A 656 7.90 -12.59 -15.72
C TYR A 656 8.28 -11.12 -15.58
N ARG A 657 7.53 -10.24 -16.26
CA ARG A 657 7.61 -8.80 -16.03
C ARG A 657 6.64 -8.42 -14.94
N ILE A 658 7.09 -7.64 -13.97
CA ILE A 658 6.23 -7.00 -12.97
C ILE A 658 6.15 -5.49 -13.27
N ILE A 659 4.94 -4.95 -13.25
CA ILE A 659 4.68 -3.51 -13.46
C ILE A 659 3.94 -3.00 -12.23
N PHE A 660 4.66 -2.26 -11.40
CA PHE A 660 4.08 -1.55 -10.26
C PHE A 660 3.53 -0.21 -10.72
N THR A 661 2.29 0.08 -10.36
CA THR A 661 1.69 1.41 -10.51
C THR A 661 1.18 1.86 -9.16
N ASN A 662 1.82 2.87 -8.56
CA ASN A 662 1.41 3.38 -7.26
C ASN A 662 0.33 4.47 -7.41
N ASN A 663 -0.92 4.06 -7.19
CA ASN A 663 -2.09 4.92 -7.24
C ASN A 663 -2.49 5.48 -5.86
N SER A 664 -1.69 5.23 -4.81
CA SER A 664 -1.83 5.85 -3.49
C SER A 664 -0.94 7.09 -3.32
N MET A 665 -1.15 7.85 -2.25
CA MET A 665 -0.24 8.94 -1.86
C MET A 665 0.92 8.47 -0.94
N MET A 666 1.00 7.19 -0.57
CA MET A 666 2.09 6.65 0.25
C MET A 666 3.19 6.00 -0.59
N ARG A 667 4.42 5.94 -0.06
CA ARG A 667 5.57 5.24 -0.67
C ARG A 667 5.51 3.75 -0.33
N HIS A 668 5.85 2.90 -1.30
CA HIS A 668 5.82 1.44 -1.10
C HIS A 668 7.13 0.78 -1.55
N PRO A 669 8.02 0.41 -0.61
CA PRO A 669 9.18 -0.45 -0.88
C PRO A 669 8.75 -1.91 -1.08
N MET A 670 8.56 -2.33 -2.32
CA MET A 670 8.09 -3.68 -2.65
C MET A 670 9.24 -4.69 -2.62
N HIS A 671 9.23 -5.63 -1.67
CA HIS A 671 10.21 -6.70 -1.48
C HIS A 671 9.72 -8.05 -2.05
N ILE A 672 10.63 -8.83 -2.66
CA ILE A 672 10.38 -10.19 -3.16
C ILE A 672 11.35 -11.22 -2.55
N HIS A 673 10.80 -12.33 -2.04
CA HIS A 673 11.57 -13.40 -1.40
C HIS A 673 12.13 -14.37 -2.46
N GLY A 674 13.31 -14.95 -2.20
CA GLY A 674 13.93 -15.98 -3.05
C GLY A 674 14.23 -15.56 -4.49
N HIS A 675 14.13 -14.27 -4.83
CA HIS A 675 14.22 -13.76 -6.20
C HIS A 675 14.91 -12.41 -6.25
N TRP A 676 15.31 -12.01 -7.47
CA TRP A 676 15.89 -10.71 -7.75
C TRP A 676 15.12 -10.03 -8.89
N PHE A 677 14.67 -8.80 -8.66
CA PHE A 677 14.20 -7.91 -9.69
C PHE A 677 15.38 -7.42 -10.54
N ILE A 678 15.29 -7.58 -11.85
CA ILE A 678 16.08 -6.86 -12.84
C ILE A 678 15.32 -5.56 -13.12
N LEU A 679 15.72 -4.45 -12.48
CA LEU A 679 15.04 -3.17 -12.66
C LEU A 679 15.31 -2.63 -14.06
N ARG A 680 14.27 -2.52 -14.89
CA ARG A 680 14.41 -2.15 -16.31
C ARG A 680 14.55 -0.64 -16.47
N ASN A 681 15.70 -0.07 -16.11
CA ASN A 681 15.96 1.38 -16.23
C ASN A 681 16.70 1.80 -17.51
N GLY A 682 17.09 0.84 -18.37
CA GLY A 682 17.57 1.10 -19.74
C GLY A 682 19.05 0.76 -19.98
N HIS A 683 19.69 0.04 -19.06
CA HIS A 683 21.06 -0.43 -19.18
C HIS A 683 21.18 -1.88 -19.68
N GLY A 684 20.05 -2.57 -19.87
CA GLY A 684 19.94 -3.85 -20.56
C GLY A 684 20.66 -4.97 -19.83
N ALA A 685 21.82 -5.41 -20.33
CA ALA A 685 22.64 -6.42 -19.63
C ALA A 685 23.21 -5.92 -18.29
N TYR A 686 23.19 -4.60 -18.04
CA TYR A 686 23.64 -3.95 -16.82
C TYR A 686 22.49 -3.28 -16.02
N ASP A 687 21.23 -3.58 -16.38
CA ASP A 687 20.05 -3.24 -15.55
C ASP A 687 20.27 -3.82 -14.13
N PRO A 688 20.16 -3.02 -13.05
CA PRO A 688 20.60 -3.44 -11.72
C PRO A 688 19.70 -4.53 -11.11
N LEU A 689 20.29 -5.37 -10.26
CA LEU A 689 19.55 -6.35 -9.45
C LEU A 689 19.16 -5.71 -8.11
N LEU A 690 17.88 -5.83 -7.76
CA LEU A 690 17.30 -5.36 -6.50
C LEU A 690 16.42 -6.46 -5.92
N HIS A 691 16.38 -6.61 -4.59
CA HIS A 691 15.38 -7.43 -3.90
C HIS A 691 14.20 -6.57 -3.40
N THR A 692 14.36 -5.25 -3.33
CA THR A 692 13.36 -4.29 -2.85
C THR A 692 13.31 -3.06 -3.77
N ILE A 693 12.13 -2.66 -4.25
CA ILE A 693 11.94 -1.48 -5.11
C ILE A 693 10.99 -0.50 -4.44
N GLU A 694 11.48 0.69 -4.08
CA GLU A 694 10.65 1.80 -3.62
C GLU A 694 9.89 2.43 -4.80
N VAL A 695 8.56 2.36 -4.73
CA VAL A 695 7.65 2.93 -5.73
C VAL A 695 7.00 4.18 -5.15
N ALA A 696 7.48 5.34 -5.58
CA ALA A 696 6.97 6.64 -5.16
C ALA A 696 5.50 6.86 -5.58
N PRO A 697 4.74 7.72 -4.88
CA PRO A 697 3.39 8.13 -5.27
C PRO A 697 3.29 8.54 -6.73
N GLY A 698 2.30 8.00 -7.45
CA GLY A 698 2.06 8.27 -8.87
C GLY A 698 3.13 7.76 -9.83
N ALA A 699 4.12 7.01 -9.35
CA ALA A 699 5.18 6.44 -10.17
C ALA A 699 4.81 5.05 -10.69
N THR A 700 5.34 4.74 -11.88
CA THR A 700 5.34 3.39 -12.45
C THR A 700 6.77 2.83 -12.39
N ALA A 701 6.93 1.63 -11.84
CA ALA A 701 8.20 0.92 -11.81
C ALA A 701 8.07 -0.43 -12.53
N VAL A 702 9.02 -0.71 -13.42
CA VAL A 702 9.05 -1.90 -14.27
C VAL A 702 10.31 -2.71 -13.98
N ALA A 703 10.12 -3.97 -13.61
CA ALA A 703 11.19 -4.94 -13.45
C ALA A 703 10.84 -6.25 -14.14
N ASP A 704 11.84 -7.00 -14.58
CA ASP A 704 11.67 -8.40 -14.94
C ASP A 704 12.24 -9.26 -13.79
N PHE A 705 11.63 -10.38 -13.44
CA PHE A 705 12.22 -11.38 -12.53
C PHE A 705 12.25 -12.76 -13.19
N ASP A 706 13.27 -13.54 -12.87
CA ASP A 706 13.48 -14.87 -13.44
C ASP A 706 13.21 -15.95 -12.39
N THR A 707 12.43 -16.97 -12.75
CA THR A 707 11.93 -17.97 -11.79
C THR A 707 12.96 -19.05 -11.50
N GLU A 708 13.97 -18.70 -10.70
CA GLU A 708 15.22 -19.45 -10.53
C GLU A 708 15.31 -20.20 -9.19
N ALA A 709 14.54 -19.82 -8.17
CA ALA A 709 14.42 -20.54 -6.89
C ALA A 709 13.03 -21.19 -6.74
N SER A 710 12.92 -22.52 -6.73
CA SER A 710 11.60 -23.20 -6.66
C SER A 710 11.02 -23.24 -5.25
N GLY A 711 9.69 -23.45 -5.14
CA GLY A 711 8.96 -23.47 -3.88
C GLY A 711 7.73 -22.56 -3.89
N GLN A 712 7.48 -21.90 -2.76
CA GLN A 712 6.55 -20.78 -2.68
C GLN A 712 7.14 -19.65 -1.84
N TRP A 713 6.86 -18.42 -2.25
CA TRP A 713 7.65 -17.25 -1.92
C TRP A 713 6.75 -16.06 -1.62
N PHE A 714 7.11 -15.29 -0.60
CA PHE A 714 6.35 -14.10 -0.23
C PHE A 714 6.79 -12.88 -1.06
N PHE A 715 5.86 -11.94 -1.22
CA PHE A 715 6.06 -10.68 -1.92
C PHE A 715 5.21 -9.61 -1.25
N HIS A 716 5.81 -8.54 -0.71
CA HIS A 716 5.10 -7.59 0.15
C HIS A 716 5.65 -6.16 0.07
N CYS A 717 4.89 -5.20 0.60
CA CYS A 717 5.42 -3.87 0.91
C CYS A 717 6.20 -3.90 2.22
N HIS A 718 7.38 -3.29 2.27
CA HIS A 718 8.24 -3.25 3.45
C HIS A 718 7.91 -2.10 4.43
N HIS A 719 6.85 -1.33 4.19
CA HIS A 719 6.11 -0.76 5.31
C HIS A 719 5.44 -1.93 6.04
N LEU A 720 5.99 -2.33 7.18
CA LEU A 720 5.57 -3.49 7.97
C LEU A 720 4.05 -3.51 8.20
N LEU A 721 3.50 -2.35 8.50
CA LEU A 721 2.08 -2.17 8.78
C LEU A 721 1.20 -2.20 7.52
N HIS A 722 1.71 -1.82 6.33
CA HIS A 722 1.02 -2.05 5.06
C HIS A 722 0.97 -3.54 4.71
N MET A 723 2.08 -4.27 4.94
CA MET A 723 2.13 -5.73 4.80
C MET A 723 1.10 -6.41 5.70
N THR A 724 1.14 -6.16 7.02
CA THR A 724 0.21 -6.78 7.97
C THR A 724 -1.26 -6.38 7.72
N ALA A 725 -1.51 -5.20 7.14
CA ALA A 725 -2.85 -4.76 6.73
C ALA A 725 -3.32 -5.33 5.37
N GLY A 726 -2.43 -6.00 4.61
CA GLY A 726 -2.79 -6.79 3.43
C GLY A 726 -2.01 -6.53 2.13
N MET A 727 -1.03 -5.62 2.08
CA MET A 727 -0.26 -5.33 0.86
C MET A 727 0.85 -6.38 0.60
N ALA A 728 0.41 -7.61 0.33
CA ALA A 728 1.28 -8.74 0.03
C ALA A 728 0.62 -9.79 -0.88
N ARG A 729 1.43 -10.77 -1.33
CA ARG A 729 1.09 -11.94 -2.14
C ARG A 729 2.03 -13.10 -1.86
N VAL A 730 1.58 -14.29 -2.26
CA VAL A 730 2.40 -15.50 -2.40
C VAL A 730 2.58 -15.79 -3.88
N PHE A 731 3.82 -15.89 -4.35
CA PHE A 731 4.16 -16.52 -5.63
C PHE A 731 4.37 -18.02 -5.39
N GLN A 732 3.65 -18.88 -6.12
CA GLN A 732 3.68 -20.33 -5.90
C GLN A 732 4.09 -21.05 -7.19
N TYR A 733 5.14 -21.88 -7.13
CA TYR A 733 5.57 -22.63 -8.30
C TYR A 733 4.58 -23.76 -8.60
N THR A 734 4.30 -23.98 -9.89
CA THR A 734 3.55 -25.16 -10.33
C THR A 734 4.21 -26.47 -9.86
N THR A 735 5.55 -26.50 -9.78
CA THR A 735 6.32 -27.67 -9.33
C THR A 735 6.02 -28.08 -7.89
N ILE A 736 5.90 -27.14 -6.95
CA ILE A 736 5.67 -27.51 -5.54
C ILE A 736 4.25 -28.06 -5.34
N ILE A 737 3.30 -27.64 -6.18
CA ILE A 737 1.94 -28.21 -6.24
C ILE A 737 1.97 -29.64 -6.83
N GLU A 738 2.75 -29.88 -7.89
CA GLU A 738 2.94 -31.22 -8.46
C GLU A 738 3.57 -32.19 -7.43
N ILE A 739 4.57 -31.72 -6.68
CA ILE A 739 5.26 -32.52 -5.66
C ILE A 739 4.34 -32.79 -4.45
N ALA A 740 3.62 -31.78 -3.94
CA ALA A 740 2.67 -31.94 -2.84
C ALA A 740 1.47 -32.86 -3.16
N ASN A 741 1.18 -33.08 -4.45
CA ASN A 741 0.19 -34.04 -4.93
C ASN A 741 0.81 -35.38 -5.37
N GLY A 742 2.12 -35.56 -5.23
CA GLY A 742 2.84 -36.78 -5.61
C GLY A 742 2.94 -37.06 -7.11
N THR A 743 2.61 -36.09 -7.97
CA THR A 743 2.70 -36.23 -9.44
C THR A 743 4.09 -35.91 -9.99
N ARG A 744 4.94 -35.27 -9.18
CA ARG A 744 6.36 -34.98 -9.46
C ARG A 744 7.24 -35.38 -8.26
N LYS A 745 8.52 -35.65 -8.53
CA LYS A 745 9.54 -35.85 -7.48
C LYS A 745 10.25 -34.53 -7.18
N PRO A 746 10.64 -34.27 -5.92
CA PRO A 746 11.46 -33.12 -5.56
C PRO A 746 12.78 -33.09 -6.33
N GLU A 747 13.21 -31.88 -6.70
CA GLU A 747 14.58 -31.60 -7.11
C GLU A 747 15.40 -31.12 -5.89
N ASN A 748 16.69 -31.45 -5.86
CA ASN A 748 17.64 -31.01 -4.83
C ASN A 748 19.02 -30.77 -5.48
N TYR A 749 19.19 -29.59 -6.07
CA TYR A 749 20.43 -29.09 -6.67
C TYR A 749 20.45 -27.57 -6.79
N ALA A 750 21.65 -26.99 -6.80
CA ALA A 750 21.89 -25.60 -7.20
C ALA A 750 22.90 -25.51 -8.37
N PHE A 751 22.85 -24.42 -9.13
CA PHE A 751 23.75 -24.16 -10.27
C PHE A 751 24.04 -22.65 -10.44
N GLN A 752 25.30 -22.26 -10.68
CA GLN A 752 25.70 -20.87 -10.89
C GLN A 752 25.53 -20.46 -12.36
N GLN A 753 24.72 -19.44 -12.63
CA GLN A 753 24.67 -18.84 -13.97
C GLN A 753 25.92 -17.99 -14.26
N ALA A 754 26.02 -17.50 -15.50
CA ALA A 754 27.06 -16.54 -15.92
C ALA A 754 26.93 -15.13 -15.29
N TYR A 755 26.10 -14.97 -14.26
CA TYR A 755 25.78 -13.70 -13.60
C TYR A 755 25.99 -13.84 -12.07
N ILE A 756 26.45 -12.76 -11.44
CA ILE A 756 26.71 -12.71 -10.00
C ILE A 756 25.37 -12.63 -9.25
N ASN A 757 25.29 -13.28 -8.08
CA ASN A 757 24.08 -13.39 -7.25
C ASN A 757 22.85 -13.97 -7.98
N ARG A 758 23.09 -14.78 -9.03
CA ARG A 758 22.04 -15.45 -9.83
C ARG A 758 22.27 -16.97 -9.97
N PRO A 759 22.37 -17.72 -8.86
CA PRO A 759 22.21 -19.17 -8.90
C PRO A 759 20.77 -19.56 -9.29
N ILE A 760 20.62 -20.73 -9.89
CA ILE A 760 19.37 -21.50 -9.87
C ILE A 760 19.40 -22.36 -8.60
N VAL A 761 18.33 -22.34 -7.81
CA VAL A 761 18.18 -23.13 -6.58
C VAL A 761 16.93 -23.99 -6.71
N ARG A 762 17.10 -25.29 -6.95
CA ARG A 762 16.02 -26.29 -7.01
C ARG A 762 16.17 -27.23 -5.84
N GLU A 763 15.80 -26.75 -4.67
CA GLU A 763 15.80 -27.49 -3.41
C GLU A 763 14.36 -27.49 -2.88
N ASP A 764 13.53 -28.35 -3.50
CA ASP A 764 12.09 -28.37 -3.32
C ASP A 764 11.67 -28.99 -1.96
N GLU A 765 12.42 -29.99 -1.49
CA GLU A 765 12.17 -30.73 -0.24
C GLU A 765 13.50 -30.96 0.51
N VAL A 766 13.87 -30.00 1.36
CA VAL A 766 15.00 -30.10 2.32
C VAL A 766 14.54 -30.60 3.70
N MET A 767 13.24 -30.57 3.97
CA MET A 767 12.55 -31.19 5.09
C MET A 767 11.15 -31.66 4.65
N PRO A 768 10.49 -32.62 5.33
CA PRO A 768 9.21 -33.16 4.88
C PRO A 768 8.16 -32.08 4.60
N LEU A 769 7.54 -32.13 3.41
CA LEU A 769 6.59 -31.11 2.95
C LEU A 769 5.30 -31.08 3.79
N ASP A 770 4.97 -29.91 4.34
CA ASP A 770 3.65 -29.68 4.93
C ASP A 770 2.64 -29.23 3.86
N ALA A 771 1.76 -30.15 3.49
CA ALA A 771 0.74 -29.91 2.47
C ALA A 771 -0.35 -28.88 2.91
N SER A 772 -0.45 -28.48 4.18
CA SER A 772 -1.36 -27.38 4.56
C SER A 772 -0.84 -26.04 4.05
N LEU A 773 0.46 -25.79 4.22
CA LEU A 773 1.14 -24.57 3.78
C LEU A 773 1.03 -24.38 2.25
N ILE A 774 1.05 -25.47 1.48
CA ILE A 774 0.98 -25.38 0.01
C ILE A 774 -0.47 -25.25 -0.50
N LYS A 775 -1.46 -25.76 0.24
CA LYS A 775 -2.88 -25.68 -0.17
C LYS A 775 -3.55 -24.38 0.29
N HIS A 776 -3.12 -23.84 1.43
CA HIS A 776 -3.68 -22.64 2.04
C HIS A 776 -2.57 -21.70 2.58
N PRO A 777 -1.58 -21.30 1.76
CA PRO A 777 -0.57 -20.33 2.20
C PRO A 777 -1.24 -18.99 2.51
N ALA A 778 -0.93 -18.42 3.66
CA ALA A 778 -1.43 -17.12 4.09
C ALA A 778 -0.43 -16.47 5.04
N GLY A 779 0.35 -15.51 4.55
CA GLY A 779 1.36 -14.81 5.36
C GLY A 779 0.73 -13.97 6.47
N HIS A 780 -0.55 -13.62 6.35
CA HIS A 780 -1.31 -12.93 7.39
C HIS A 780 -2.66 -13.58 7.65
N HIS A 781 -3.08 -13.54 8.91
CA HIS A 781 -4.42 -13.93 9.34
C HIS A 781 -5.27 -12.70 9.64
N GLN A 782 -6.59 -12.82 9.53
CA GLN A 782 -7.50 -11.74 9.89
C GLN A 782 -7.50 -11.54 11.42
N GLY A 783 -6.81 -10.50 11.89
CA GLY A 783 -6.81 -10.09 13.30
C GLY A 783 -8.20 -9.71 13.79
N PHE A 784 -8.47 -9.92 15.09
CA PHE A 784 -9.72 -9.52 15.73
C PHE A 784 -9.61 -8.09 16.28
N TYR A 785 -10.29 -7.13 15.66
CA TYR A 785 -10.24 -5.73 16.08
C TYR A 785 -11.44 -5.36 16.95
N ARG A 786 -11.26 -4.33 17.77
CA ARG A 786 -12.28 -3.73 18.65
C ARG A 786 -12.18 -2.22 18.54
N ALA A 787 -13.30 -1.55 18.31
CA ALA A 787 -13.40 -0.11 18.35
C ALA A 787 -14.69 0.28 19.06
N ASN A 788 -14.61 1.16 20.06
CA ASN A 788 -15.75 1.71 20.77
C ASN A 788 -15.74 3.21 20.56
N TYR A 789 -16.82 3.75 20.01
CA TYR A 789 -17.06 5.17 19.87
C TYR A 789 -18.19 5.57 20.81
N ILE A 790 -17.98 6.56 21.67
CA ILE A 790 -19.01 7.16 22.54
C ILE A 790 -19.05 8.65 22.26
N GLU A 791 -20.24 9.20 22.05
CA GLU A 791 -20.52 10.62 22.09
C GLU A 791 -21.43 10.92 23.29
N LEU A 792 -21.12 11.98 24.01
CA LEU A 792 -21.94 12.53 25.08
C LEU A 792 -22.18 14.00 24.79
N GLY A 793 -23.45 14.38 24.68
CA GLY A 793 -23.90 15.74 24.39
C GLY A 793 -24.80 16.30 25.49
N GLU A 794 -24.85 17.62 25.59
CA GLU A 794 -25.81 18.37 26.40
C GLU A 794 -26.41 19.51 25.56
N ASP A 795 -27.74 19.59 25.49
CA ASP A 795 -28.47 20.76 24.98
C ASP A 795 -28.75 21.70 26.17
N PRO A 796 -28.10 22.89 26.23
CA PRO A 796 -28.23 23.82 27.35
C PRO A 796 -29.51 24.68 27.29
N PHE A 797 -30.29 24.59 26.22
CA PHE A 797 -31.55 25.32 26.02
C PHE A 797 -32.77 24.47 26.42
N HIS A 798 -32.73 23.17 26.13
CA HIS A 798 -33.78 22.20 26.45
C HIS A 798 -33.51 21.40 27.73
N ASN A 799 -32.28 21.45 28.27
CA ASN A 799 -31.84 20.67 29.44
C ASN A 799 -31.97 19.15 29.17
N ALA A 800 -31.58 18.73 27.98
CA ALA A 800 -31.50 17.34 27.56
C ALA A 800 -30.03 16.89 27.47
N GLN A 801 -29.78 15.60 27.66
CA GLN A 801 -28.47 14.98 27.44
C GLN A 801 -28.62 13.88 26.40
N GLU A 802 -27.63 13.74 25.53
CA GLU A 802 -27.67 12.83 24.38
C GLU A 802 -26.49 11.85 24.47
N MET A 803 -26.76 10.58 24.20
CA MET A 803 -25.71 9.56 24.13
C MET A 803 -25.81 8.74 22.84
N SER A 804 -24.77 8.84 22.01
CA SER A 804 -24.56 7.97 20.85
C SER A 804 -23.41 7.00 21.13
N PHE A 805 -23.55 5.72 20.78
CA PHE A 805 -22.49 4.72 20.96
C PHE A 805 -22.41 3.75 19.79
N ARG A 806 -21.17 3.45 19.35
CA ARG A 806 -20.89 2.48 18.27
C ARG A 806 -19.74 1.56 18.68
N GLY A 807 -20.08 0.31 19.00
CA GLY A 807 -19.14 -0.79 19.16
C GLY A 807 -18.99 -1.59 17.86
N LEU A 808 -17.75 -1.80 17.40
CA LEU A 808 -17.41 -2.69 16.29
C LEU A 808 -16.41 -3.74 16.76
N TYR A 809 -16.78 -5.01 16.65
CA TYR A 809 -15.98 -6.14 17.16
C TYR A 809 -15.85 -7.25 16.11
N GLY A 810 -14.63 -7.54 15.64
CA GLY A 810 -14.36 -8.60 14.67
C GLY A 810 -13.24 -8.28 13.68
N PRO A 811 -12.95 -9.22 12.76
CA PRO A 811 -12.01 -9.00 11.65
C PRO A 811 -12.49 -7.95 10.64
N ASP A 812 -11.58 -7.54 9.75
CA ASP A 812 -11.81 -6.50 8.72
C ASP A 812 -13.13 -6.66 7.94
N TYR A 813 -13.53 -7.89 7.64
CA TYR A 813 -14.69 -8.22 6.78
C TYR A 813 -15.97 -8.64 7.52
N ASN A 814 -15.91 -9.01 8.80
CA ASN A 814 -17.05 -9.57 9.55
C ASN A 814 -17.05 -8.99 10.96
N LYS A 815 -18.08 -8.24 11.36
CA LYS A 815 -18.10 -7.53 12.65
C LYS A 815 -19.46 -7.68 13.32
N LEU A 816 -19.47 -7.82 14.64
CA LEU A 816 -20.63 -7.46 15.45
C LEU A 816 -20.65 -5.94 15.58
N GLN A 817 -21.71 -5.31 15.10
CA GLN A 817 -22.04 -3.91 15.34
C GLN A 817 -23.04 -3.85 16.49
N LEU A 818 -22.63 -3.24 17.60
CA LEU A 818 -23.53 -2.69 18.60
C LEU A 818 -23.63 -1.19 18.30
N TYR A 819 -24.83 -0.66 18.15
CA TYR A 819 -25.00 0.74 17.79
C TYR A 819 -26.23 1.32 18.46
N THR A 820 -26.11 2.52 19.00
CA THR A 820 -27.24 3.34 19.46
C THR A 820 -27.00 4.78 19.09
N GLU A 821 -28.09 5.45 18.74
CA GLU A 821 -28.11 6.78 18.17
C GLU A 821 -29.04 7.66 18.98
N ASP A 822 -28.51 8.78 19.42
CA ASP A 822 -29.22 9.89 20.06
C ASP A 822 -30.13 9.42 21.20
N ALA A 823 -29.58 8.60 22.11
CA ALA A 823 -30.32 8.15 23.29
C ALA A 823 -30.54 9.35 24.22
N GLU A 824 -31.78 9.84 24.25
CA GLU A 824 -32.22 11.01 25.01
C GLU A 824 -32.30 10.68 26.50
N ILE A 825 -31.60 11.47 27.32
CA ILE A 825 -31.54 11.35 28.77
C ILE A 825 -32.03 12.67 29.37
N TYR A 826 -33.23 12.64 29.96
CA TYR A 826 -33.81 13.78 30.64
C TYR A 826 -33.80 13.55 32.16
N LYS A 827 -33.22 14.49 32.91
CA LYS A 827 -33.11 14.45 34.39
C LYS A 827 -32.51 13.15 34.96
N GLY A 828 -31.72 12.43 34.16
CA GLY A 828 -31.07 11.17 34.54
C GLY A 828 -31.88 9.90 34.27
N ALA A 829 -33.05 10.00 33.64
CA ALA A 829 -33.78 8.88 33.05
C ALA A 829 -33.55 8.85 31.53
N VAL A 830 -33.37 7.66 30.95
CA VAL A 830 -33.47 7.49 29.49
C VAL A 830 -34.95 7.63 29.13
N GLU A 831 -35.27 8.53 28.21
CA GLU A 831 -36.62 8.69 27.67
C GLU A 831 -36.75 7.97 26.33
N ASN A 832 -35.77 8.10 25.42
CA ASN A 832 -35.73 7.46 24.11
C ASN A 832 -34.37 6.75 23.88
N ALA A 833 -34.37 5.59 23.22
CA ALA A 833 -33.15 4.96 22.69
C ALA A 833 -33.44 3.96 21.56
N ASP A 834 -32.81 4.14 20.41
CA ASP A 834 -32.82 3.20 19.28
C ASP A 834 -31.50 2.40 19.29
N ILE A 835 -31.55 1.08 19.50
CA ILE A 835 -30.38 0.21 19.72
C ILE A 835 -30.34 -0.95 18.71
N ASP A 836 -29.43 -0.90 17.74
CA ASP A 836 -29.11 -1.99 16.81
C ASP A 836 -28.12 -3.00 17.40
N VAL A 837 -28.42 -4.29 17.19
CA VAL A 837 -27.49 -5.42 17.39
C VAL A 837 -27.41 -6.19 16.07
N PHE A 838 -26.45 -5.82 15.24
CA PHE A 838 -26.32 -6.30 13.86
C PHE A 838 -25.03 -7.07 13.61
N TYR A 839 -25.13 -8.13 12.80
CA TYR A 839 -23.99 -8.66 12.07
C TYR A 839 -23.73 -7.76 10.86
N TRP A 840 -22.49 -7.29 10.71
CA TRP A 840 -22.00 -6.40 9.66
C TRP A 840 -20.97 -7.16 8.80
N HIS A 841 -21.13 -7.09 7.47
CA HIS A 841 -20.29 -7.84 6.52
C HIS A 841 -19.90 -6.98 5.31
N LEU A 842 -18.58 -6.84 5.09
CA LEU A 842 -18.00 -6.02 4.03
C LEU A 842 -18.11 -6.74 2.67
N ILE A 843 -18.95 -6.25 1.77
CA ILE A 843 -19.19 -6.86 0.44
C ILE A 843 -18.32 -6.25 -0.67
N SER A 844 -17.86 -5.01 -0.51
CA SER A 844 -16.93 -4.34 -1.41
C SER A 844 -16.02 -3.39 -0.64
N GLN A 845 -15.10 -2.71 -1.32
CA GLN A 845 -14.26 -1.72 -0.67
C GLN A 845 -15.04 -0.52 -0.13
N PHE A 846 -16.26 -0.24 -0.61
CA PHE A 846 -17.04 0.91 -0.15
C PHE A 846 -18.34 0.55 0.57
N TRP A 847 -18.76 -0.73 0.54
CA TRP A 847 -20.08 -1.14 1.00
C TRP A 847 -20.05 -2.40 1.86
N ALA A 848 -20.84 -2.36 2.92
CA ALA A 848 -21.14 -3.48 3.81
C ALA A 848 -22.66 -3.66 3.90
N ILE A 849 -23.09 -4.92 3.98
CA ILE A 849 -24.47 -5.27 4.37
C ILE A 849 -24.51 -5.50 5.87
N LYS A 850 -25.64 -5.22 6.50
CA LYS A 850 -25.86 -5.52 7.92
C LYS A 850 -27.26 -6.04 8.19
N GLY A 851 -27.41 -6.80 9.27
CA GLY A 851 -28.71 -7.32 9.68
C GLY A 851 -28.67 -8.02 11.03
N GLY A 852 -29.84 -8.10 11.67
CA GLY A 852 -30.00 -8.63 13.01
C GLY A 852 -31.29 -8.11 13.64
N VAL A 853 -31.18 -7.62 14.88
CA VAL A 853 -32.32 -7.12 15.65
C VAL A 853 -32.06 -5.72 16.17
N ASN A 854 -33.15 -5.01 16.41
CA ASN A 854 -33.17 -3.67 16.96
C ASN A 854 -34.12 -3.61 18.15
N TYR A 855 -33.71 -2.91 19.20
CA TYR A 855 -34.48 -2.66 20.41
C TYR A 855 -34.75 -1.16 20.49
N PHE A 856 -36.03 -0.79 20.37
CA PHE A 856 -36.46 0.59 20.51
C PHE A 856 -37.09 0.76 21.89
N TYR A 857 -36.48 1.60 22.72
CA TYR A 857 -36.97 1.98 24.05
C TYR A 857 -37.58 3.38 24.00
N ARG A 858 -38.76 3.52 24.60
CA ARG A 858 -39.52 4.77 24.73
C ARG A 858 -40.52 4.68 25.90
N PRO A 859 -41.14 5.78 26.36
CA PRO A 859 -42.03 5.75 27.53
C PRO A 859 -43.29 4.92 27.33
N GLY A 860 -43.77 4.80 26.08
CA GLY A 860 -44.89 3.94 25.68
C GLY A 860 -44.64 2.42 25.72
N GLY A 861 -43.45 2.01 26.19
CA GLY A 861 -43.02 0.61 26.32
C GLY A 861 -42.08 0.17 25.20
N PRO A 862 -40.98 -0.55 25.54
CA PRO A 862 -39.98 -0.97 24.57
C PRO A 862 -40.44 -2.13 23.70
N TYR A 863 -39.85 -2.28 22.52
CA TYR A 863 -40.07 -3.44 21.66
C TYR A 863 -38.84 -3.83 20.83
N TRP A 864 -38.83 -5.09 20.40
CA TRP A 864 -37.88 -5.59 19.41
C TRP A 864 -38.49 -5.56 18.00
N GLN A 865 -37.65 -5.34 17.00
CA GLN A 865 -37.97 -5.46 15.57
C GLN A 865 -36.77 -6.04 14.80
N PRO A 866 -36.98 -6.93 13.81
CA PRO A 866 -35.91 -7.37 12.91
C PRO A 866 -35.47 -6.20 12.03
N GLY A 867 -34.16 -6.08 11.82
CA GLY A 867 -33.55 -5.03 11.02
C GLY A 867 -32.56 -5.57 9.99
N ILE A 868 -32.54 -4.94 8.81
CA ILE A 868 -31.50 -5.08 7.79
C ILE A 868 -31.00 -3.69 7.38
N GLY A 869 -29.83 -3.60 6.77
CA GLY A 869 -29.31 -2.34 6.29
C GLY A 869 -28.14 -2.48 5.32
N ILE A 870 -27.77 -1.35 4.75
CA ILE A 870 -26.56 -1.17 3.97
C ILE A 870 -25.81 0.04 4.52
N GLU A 871 -24.51 -0.13 4.74
CA GLU A 871 -23.62 0.88 5.31
C GLU A 871 -22.40 1.01 4.42
N GLY A 872 -21.93 2.21 4.16
CA GLY A 872 -20.85 2.42 3.22
C GLY A 872 -20.56 3.88 2.93
N VAL A 873 -19.83 4.11 1.84
CA VAL A 873 -19.40 5.43 1.41
C VAL A 873 -19.71 5.60 -0.07
N MET A 874 -20.61 6.53 -0.40
CA MET A 874 -20.92 6.90 -1.78
C MET A 874 -19.79 7.74 -2.39
N PRO A 875 -19.74 7.86 -3.74
CA PRO A 875 -18.87 8.81 -4.44
C PRO A 875 -18.93 10.22 -3.84
N TYR A 876 -17.81 10.95 -3.92
CA TYR A 876 -17.54 12.20 -3.18
C TYR A 876 -17.42 12.06 -1.65
N TYR A 877 -17.32 10.82 -1.18
CA TYR A 877 -17.18 10.42 0.22
C TYR A 877 -18.35 10.87 1.11
N ILE A 878 -19.56 10.51 0.69
CA ILE A 878 -20.77 10.67 1.50
C ILE A 878 -20.98 9.37 2.29
N ASP A 879 -20.71 9.45 3.59
CA ASP A 879 -20.94 8.41 4.59
C ASP A 879 -22.44 8.06 4.60
N THR A 880 -22.75 6.81 4.31
CA THR A 880 -24.12 6.32 4.07
C THR A 880 -24.47 5.23 5.06
N ASN A 881 -25.57 5.40 5.78
CA ASN A 881 -26.11 4.40 6.69
C ASN A 881 -27.62 4.32 6.44
N ILE A 882 -28.07 3.24 5.79
CA ILE A 882 -29.48 2.98 5.51
C ILE A 882 -29.89 1.74 6.29
N ARG A 883 -30.92 1.88 7.12
CA ARG A 883 -31.48 0.82 7.96
C ARG A 883 -32.97 0.67 7.68
N THR A 884 -33.45 -0.56 7.75
CA THR A 884 -34.81 -0.95 7.38
C THR A 884 -35.32 -1.95 8.39
N TYR A 885 -36.42 -1.61 9.07
CA TYR A 885 -36.99 -2.38 10.16
C TYR A 885 -38.44 -2.76 9.86
N TYR A 886 -38.86 -3.97 10.23
CA TYR A 886 -40.24 -4.42 10.05
C TYR A 886 -40.97 -4.54 11.39
N ARG A 887 -42.11 -3.85 11.52
CA ARG A 887 -42.89 -3.80 12.77
C ARG A 887 -44.38 -3.62 12.49
N ASP A 888 -45.20 -4.52 13.05
CA ASP A 888 -46.68 -4.46 13.03
C ASP A 888 -47.29 -4.21 11.62
N GLY A 889 -46.72 -4.84 10.60
CA GLY A 889 -47.13 -4.70 9.19
C GLY A 889 -46.49 -3.54 8.42
N SER A 890 -45.84 -2.60 9.10
CA SER A 890 -45.12 -1.49 8.49
C SER A 890 -43.62 -1.75 8.35
N VAL A 891 -42.98 -1.09 7.39
CA VAL A 891 -41.53 -1.06 7.23
C VAL A 891 -41.05 0.37 7.49
N LYS A 892 -40.23 0.58 8.54
CA LYS A 892 -39.50 1.84 8.82
C LYS A 892 -38.21 1.83 8.00
N PHE A 893 -37.99 2.86 7.20
CA PHE A 893 -36.70 3.19 6.58
C PHE A 893 -36.08 4.36 7.34
N ASP A 894 -34.82 4.22 7.75
CA ASP A 894 -33.99 5.25 8.37
C ASP A 894 -32.78 5.46 7.45
N ILE A 895 -32.67 6.64 6.85
CA ILE A 895 -31.71 6.96 5.80
C ILE A 895 -30.83 8.11 6.28
N GLN A 896 -29.53 7.85 6.44
CA GLN A 896 -28.53 8.83 6.83
C GLN A 896 -27.49 9.02 5.74
N LEU A 897 -27.21 10.28 5.43
CA LEU A 897 -26.17 10.72 4.52
C LEU A 897 -25.37 11.83 5.22
N ALA A 898 -24.12 11.56 5.54
CA ALA A 898 -23.21 12.50 6.20
C ALA A 898 -21.93 12.69 5.38
N ARG A 899 -21.18 13.77 5.65
CA ARG A 899 -19.87 14.00 5.04
C ARG A 899 -18.97 14.81 5.95
N ALA A 900 -18.04 14.14 6.63
CA ALA A 900 -16.98 14.81 7.38
C ALA A 900 -15.92 15.42 6.43
N THR A 901 -15.84 16.76 6.37
CA THR A 901 -14.85 17.52 5.60
C THR A 901 -13.70 17.92 6.51
N GLN A 902 -12.48 17.44 6.25
CA GLN A 902 -11.28 17.85 6.99
C GLN A 902 -10.83 19.24 6.52
N LEU A 903 -10.88 20.24 7.42
CA LEU A 903 -10.44 21.61 7.14
C LEU A 903 -9.02 21.85 7.64
N THR A 904 -8.62 21.16 8.70
CA THR A 904 -7.24 21.07 9.23
C THR A 904 -7.03 19.69 9.87
N ASN A 905 -5.78 19.35 10.21
CA ASN A 905 -5.35 18.18 10.99
C ASN A 905 -6.34 17.81 12.11
N ASN A 906 -6.75 18.82 12.90
CA ASN A 906 -7.63 18.63 14.05
C ASN A 906 -9.06 19.18 13.87
N PHE A 907 -9.34 20.00 12.86
CA PHE A 907 -10.65 20.67 12.71
C PHE A 907 -11.40 20.16 11.48
N PHE A 908 -12.60 19.66 11.73
CA PHE A 908 -13.47 19.01 10.76
C PHE A 908 -14.84 19.68 10.78
N PHE A 909 -15.53 19.61 9.65
CA PHE A 909 -16.89 20.11 9.50
C PHE A 909 -17.74 19.01 8.86
N LEU A 910 -18.64 18.42 9.65
CA LEU A 910 -19.61 17.43 9.19
C LEU A 910 -20.90 18.14 8.81
N THR A 911 -21.41 17.80 7.63
CA THR A 911 -22.78 18.11 7.19
C THR A 911 -23.53 16.80 7.01
N GLY A 912 -24.73 16.69 7.58
CA GLY A 912 -25.55 15.48 7.51
C GLY A 912 -27.02 15.75 7.21
N ILE A 913 -27.70 14.72 6.71
CA ILE A 913 -29.16 14.65 6.58
C ILE A 913 -29.59 13.26 7.05
N ARG A 914 -30.59 13.21 7.92
CA ARG A 914 -31.30 11.97 8.30
C ARG A 914 -32.76 12.08 7.87
N SER A 915 -33.35 10.97 7.42
CA SER A 915 -34.74 10.93 6.99
C SER A 915 -35.39 9.61 7.40
N ILE A 916 -36.59 9.70 8.00
CA ILE A 916 -37.38 8.55 8.41
C ILE A 916 -38.64 8.49 7.54
N LEU A 917 -38.87 7.33 6.91
CA LEU A 917 -40.05 7.05 6.09
C LEU A 917 -40.67 5.71 6.52
N ALA A 918 -41.97 5.51 6.30
CA ALA A 918 -42.57 4.20 6.49
C ALA A 918 -43.74 3.88 5.54
N THR A 919 -43.99 2.58 5.33
CA THR A 919 -45.02 2.10 4.37
C THR A 919 -46.44 2.28 4.90
N HIS A 920 -46.68 2.00 6.18
CA HIS A 920 -48.00 2.04 6.82
C HIS A 920 -47.99 2.81 8.14
N THR A 921 -49.09 3.48 8.44
CA THR A 921 -49.28 4.17 9.73
C THR A 921 -49.53 3.15 10.84
N VAL A 922 -48.70 3.19 11.89
CA VAL A 922 -48.87 2.41 13.12
C VAL A 922 -48.92 3.39 14.29
N VAL A 923 -50.13 3.89 14.59
CA VAL A 923 -50.35 4.97 15.56
C VAL A 923 -49.75 4.65 16.94
N LYS A 924 -49.87 3.40 17.41
CA LYS A 924 -49.29 2.95 18.68
C LYS A 924 -47.77 3.16 18.75
N ASN A 925 -47.07 3.16 17.61
CA ASN A 925 -45.62 3.25 17.52
C ASN A 925 -45.14 4.62 17.00
N GLU A 926 -46.03 5.61 16.90
CA GLU A 926 -45.76 6.93 16.29
C GLU A 926 -45.14 6.82 14.88
N ILE A 927 -45.57 5.81 14.11
CA ILE A 927 -45.18 5.67 12.71
C ILE A 927 -46.30 6.21 11.82
N GLY A 928 -46.02 7.22 11.00
CA GLY A 928 -46.89 7.67 9.91
C GLY A 928 -46.52 7.01 8.57
N ASN A 929 -47.49 6.92 7.65
CA ASN A 929 -47.22 6.51 6.27
C ASN A 929 -46.57 7.64 5.45
N GLY A 930 -45.63 7.28 4.57
CA GLY A 930 -44.87 8.22 3.74
C GLY A 930 -43.63 8.75 4.45
N LEU A 931 -43.27 10.01 4.19
CA LEU A 931 -42.22 10.72 4.91
C LEU A 931 -42.72 11.11 6.31
N ASN A 932 -41.95 10.76 7.33
CA ASN A 932 -42.19 11.13 8.72
C ASN A 932 -41.32 12.32 9.12
N GLN A 933 -39.99 12.15 9.08
CA GLN A 933 -39.02 13.14 9.57
C GLN A 933 -37.99 13.51 8.50
N MET A 934 -37.55 14.77 8.51
CA MET A 934 -36.28 15.23 7.93
C MET A 934 -35.48 15.97 9.00
N ARG A 935 -34.24 15.52 9.22
CA ARG A 935 -33.24 16.19 10.05
C ARG A 935 -32.12 16.75 9.19
N TYR A 936 -31.65 17.95 9.50
CA TYR A 936 -30.47 18.56 8.89
C TYR A 936 -29.43 18.82 9.97
N ILE A 937 -28.20 18.33 9.77
CA ILE A 937 -27.15 18.28 10.78
C ILE A 937 -25.94 19.12 10.34
N ILE A 938 -25.45 19.99 11.22
CA ILE A 938 -24.22 20.77 11.03
C ILE A 938 -23.34 20.63 12.28
N ARG A 939 -22.22 19.91 12.17
CA ARG A 939 -21.31 19.61 13.29
C ARG A 939 -19.85 20.00 13.00
N PRO A 940 -19.41 21.23 13.32
CA PRO A 940 -18.00 21.52 13.54
C PRO A 940 -17.44 20.73 14.74
N TYR A 941 -16.34 20.01 14.56
CA TYR A 941 -15.65 19.31 15.65
C TYR A 941 -14.12 19.47 15.62
N TYR A 942 -13.52 19.43 16.81
CA TYR A 942 -12.09 19.60 17.02
C TYR A 942 -11.49 18.40 17.79
N ARG A 943 -10.58 17.68 17.13
CA ARG A 943 -9.79 16.56 17.65
C ARG A 943 -8.71 17.10 18.60
N LEU A 944 -8.91 16.96 19.91
CA LEU A 944 -7.96 17.40 20.95
C LEU A 944 -6.71 16.51 21.02
N LYS A 945 -6.90 15.21 20.78
CA LYS A 945 -5.86 14.19 20.66
C LYS A 945 -6.43 13.01 19.85
N PRO A 946 -5.63 12.01 19.47
CA PRO A 946 -6.15 10.80 18.85
C PRO A 946 -7.24 10.15 19.72
N GLY A 947 -8.39 9.86 19.10
CA GLY A 947 -9.57 9.33 19.77
C GLY A 947 -10.25 10.21 20.82
N LEU A 948 -10.03 11.53 20.81
CA LEU A 948 -10.83 12.48 21.62
C LEU A 948 -11.10 13.76 20.84
N SER A 949 -12.38 14.07 20.62
CA SER A 949 -12.85 15.30 19.99
C SER A 949 -13.85 16.02 20.90
N ILE A 950 -13.93 17.33 20.76
CA ILE A 950 -15.05 18.16 21.22
C ILE A 950 -15.85 18.63 20.01
N PHE A 951 -17.16 18.79 20.15
CA PHE A 951 -18.02 19.25 19.06
C PHE A 951 -19.07 20.25 19.54
N THR A 952 -19.52 21.06 18.59
CA THR A 952 -20.80 21.75 18.65
C THR A 952 -21.61 21.24 17.48
N GLU A 953 -22.86 20.89 17.73
CA GLU A 953 -23.81 20.45 16.73
C GLU A 953 -25.00 21.39 16.70
N TYR A 954 -25.56 21.58 15.52
CA TYR A 954 -26.87 22.15 15.30
C TYR A 954 -27.68 21.19 14.45
N GLU A 955 -28.86 20.82 14.96
CA GLU A 955 -29.82 20.01 14.23
C GLU A 955 -31.12 20.79 13.99
N HIS A 956 -31.64 20.71 12.78
CA HIS A 956 -32.98 21.18 12.44
C HIS A 956 -33.86 19.97 12.11
N ASP A 957 -34.71 19.59 13.06
CA ASP A 957 -35.69 18.50 12.93
C ASP A 957 -37.05 19.03 12.45
N LYS A 958 -37.74 18.24 11.63
CA LYS A 958 -39.01 18.64 11.03
C LYS A 958 -39.88 17.46 10.65
N GLU A 959 -41.13 17.51 11.12
CA GLU A 959 -42.11 16.44 10.99
C GLU A 959 -43.15 16.70 9.89
N TYR A 960 -43.50 15.61 9.21
CA TYR A 960 -44.26 15.56 7.96
C TYR A 960 -45.43 14.55 8.02
N GLY A 961 -46.27 14.59 6.99
CA GLY A 961 -47.22 13.52 6.65
C GLY A 961 -48.23 13.19 7.76
N THR A 962 -48.27 11.91 8.14
CA THR A 962 -49.19 11.43 9.18
C THR A 962 -48.60 11.56 10.58
N LEU A 963 -47.29 11.43 10.76
CA LEU A 963 -46.63 11.66 12.07
C LEU A 963 -46.88 13.09 12.57
N LYS A 964 -46.71 14.11 11.72
CA LYS A 964 -47.00 15.51 12.06
C LYS A 964 -48.39 15.69 12.67
N ARG A 965 -49.39 15.00 12.14
CA ARG A 965 -50.80 15.09 12.59
C ARG A 965 -51.04 14.34 13.90
N ILE A 966 -50.29 13.26 14.15
CA ILE A 966 -50.31 12.51 15.42
C ILE A 966 -49.72 13.41 16.53
N LEU A 967 -48.51 13.95 16.32
CA LEU A 967 -47.85 14.86 17.27
C LEU A 967 -48.68 16.12 17.54
N GLN A 968 -49.25 16.75 16.51
CA GLN A 968 -50.16 17.89 16.67
C GLN A 968 -51.44 17.56 17.47
N SER A 969 -51.87 16.29 17.51
CA SER A 969 -53.00 15.86 18.34
C SER A 969 -52.61 15.51 19.78
N GLN A 970 -51.33 15.22 20.02
CA GLN A 970 -50.74 15.05 21.35
C GLN A 970 -50.36 16.40 22.00
N GLY A 971 -50.10 17.43 21.19
CA GLY A 971 -49.63 18.75 21.61
C GLY A 971 -48.13 18.97 21.40
N GLU A 972 -47.44 18.00 20.80
CA GLU A 972 -45.98 17.97 20.65
C GLU A 972 -45.48 18.87 19.51
N PRO A 973 -44.23 19.38 19.59
CA PRO A 973 -43.61 20.15 18.52
C PRO A 973 -43.48 19.33 17.24
N THR A 974 -43.52 20.01 16.09
CA THR A 974 -43.35 19.37 14.76
C THR A 974 -42.23 19.98 13.91
N THR A 975 -41.43 20.81 14.57
CA THR A 975 -40.17 21.39 14.12
C THR A 975 -39.38 21.68 15.39
N GLN A 976 -38.10 21.32 15.44
CA GLN A 976 -37.22 21.54 16.58
C GLN A 976 -35.84 21.99 16.09
N ASP A 977 -35.21 22.88 16.86
CA ASP A 977 -33.87 23.39 16.61
C ASP A 977 -33.01 23.05 17.84
N THR A 978 -32.21 21.98 17.75
CA THR A 978 -31.36 21.46 18.83
C THR A 978 -29.94 22.02 18.70
N VAL A 979 -29.29 22.37 19.81
CA VAL A 979 -27.88 22.82 19.80
C VAL A 979 -27.08 22.09 20.88
N THR A 980 -26.41 21.02 20.48
CA THR A 980 -25.68 20.13 21.39
C THR A 980 -24.22 20.54 21.51
N LEU A 981 -23.74 20.66 22.76
CA LEU A 981 -22.32 20.77 23.09
C LEU A 981 -21.84 19.42 23.61
N GLY A 982 -20.82 18.84 22.98
CA GLY A 982 -20.48 17.44 23.24
C GLY A 982 -19.01 17.05 23.14
N VAL A 983 -18.74 15.82 23.60
CA VAL A 983 -17.44 15.16 23.61
C VAL A 983 -17.57 13.80 22.95
N ALA A 984 -16.70 13.50 22.00
CA ALA A 984 -16.62 12.21 21.32
C ALA A 984 -15.31 11.49 21.65
N VAL A 985 -15.39 10.20 21.97
CA VAL A 985 -14.27 9.37 22.45
C VAL A 985 -14.22 8.06 21.67
N LEU A 986 -13.05 7.73 21.10
CA LEU A 986 -12.76 6.47 20.40
C LEU A 986 -11.71 5.66 21.17
N PHE A 987 -12.01 4.41 21.53
CA PHE A 987 -11.15 3.56 22.37
C PHE A 987 -11.22 2.06 22.07
#